data_AF-A0A7M2TI90-F1
#
_entry.id   AF-A0A7M2TI90-F1
#
_cell.length_a   1.000
_cell.length_b   1.000
_cell.length_c   1.000
_cell.angle_alpha   90.00
_cell.angle_beta   90.00
_cell.angle_gamma   90.00
#
_symmetry.space_group_name_H-M   'P 1'
#
loop_
_entity.id
_entity.type
_entity.pdbx_description
1 polymer ?
#
loop_
_entity_poly.entity_id
_entity_poly.type
_entity_poly.pdbx_seq_one_letter_code
_entity_poly.pdbx_strand_id
1 'polypeptide(L)'
;MRPALTRRRRTTAAALVTVATAALLTAAPAPAGAAADAAAALPTGFATVMNAASGRCLDARAAATANGTVVQQYACNGTTAQHWSFTDTGDGYVRVNNRNNTAQVVDVKDVSTADGAAVQLWTYGGGNNQQWLPVDEGGGAYRFVNRHSGKCLDIPGAATADSVQFVQYTCNGTAAQRFQVVPVTPSTANPDLGPNVAVFDPSMSSSTIQSRLNSIFQQQETNQFGSQRHAVLFKPGSYDADVNVGFYTQVAGLGLTPDAVTINGAVHAEADWFQGNATQNFWRGAENLSVNPTGGTDRWAVSQAASYRRMHLRGNLVLHDNGWSSGGLFADTKIDGQVDSGSQQQWLTRNSQLGSWTGSNWNMVFVGSQGVPGTSFPNPPYTTVAQSPVSREKPFLYVDGDGAYRVFVPSLRTNSTGTAWADGSPSGTSLSLDTFHVVKPGATAAQLNAALAAGKNLLVTPGVYHLDQTLQVNRAETVVLGLGLATFVPDNGITAMKVADVDGVKVAGVLFDAGTANSPTLMEVGPPNSSAPHAANPTSLHDVYFRVGGAAVGKATTSLVINSDNVIGDHMWIWRGDHGTGIGWNSNTGDTGLIVNGDNVTAYGLFVEHYQKYQTIWNGNGGRTYFYQNEMPYDPPNQAAWMNGSTQGYAAYKVADHVTSHQAYGLGSYCYFNVNPSVAAERAIEAPVNPNVRFTSMVTVSLGGTGTIRHVVNNTGGPSNSATNVANLTNYP
;
A
#
# COMPACT_ATOMS: atom_id res chain seq x y z
N MET A 1 83.28 8.26 -7.06
CA MET A 1 82.53 7.04 -6.70
C MET A 1 82.44 6.15 -7.95
N ARG A 2 82.68 4.85 -7.71
CA ARG A 2 82.95 3.67 -8.58
C ARG A 2 81.98 3.43 -9.76
N PRO A 3 82.34 2.64 -10.81
CA PRO A 3 82.80 3.19 -12.09
C PRO A 3 82.19 2.54 -13.37
N ALA A 4 82.47 3.20 -14.51
CA ALA A 4 82.89 2.68 -15.83
C ALA A 4 82.43 1.30 -16.36
N LEU A 5 82.02 1.22 -17.64
CA LEU A 5 82.91 0.75 -18.73
C LEU A 5 82.23 0.69 -20.11
N THR A 6 83.04 1.12 -21.07
CA THR A 6 82.98 1.16 -22.54
C THR A 6 82.79 -0.16 -23.29
N ARG A 7 82.38 -0.02 -24.59
CA ARG A 7 82.87 -0.69 -25.85
C ARG A 7 81.69 -1.28 -26.66
N ARG A 8 81.66 -1.35 -28.01
CA ARG A 8 82.52 -0.93 -29.14
C ARG A 8 81.73 -1.14 -30.45
N ARG A 9 81.81 -0.16 -31.37
CA ARG A 9 82.08 -0.23 -32.83
C ARG A 9 81.24 -1.11 -33.81
N ARG A 10 80.95 -0.43 -34.95
CA ARG A 10 80.96 -0.86 -36.39
C ARG A 10 79.73 -1.68 -36.83
N THR A 11 79.09 -1.53 -38.01
CA THR A 11 79.51 -1.12 -39.38
C THR A 11 78.29 -1.02 -40.34
N THR A 12 78.44 -0.27 -41.44
CA THR A 12 77.84 -0.42 -42.82
C THR A 12 76.30 -0.46 -43.00
N ALA A 13 75.62 0.46 -43.72
CA ALA A 13 75.69 0.90 -45.13
C ALA A 13 74.97 -0.01 -46.17
N ALA A 14 73.93 0.58 -46.80
CA ALA A 14 73.43 0.42 -48.19
C ALA A 14 72.86 -0.97 -48.63
N ALA A 15 71.97 -1.12 -49.62
CA ALA A 15 70.98 -0.35 -50.39
C ALA A 15 70.42 -1.32 -51.48
N LEU A 16 69.54 -0.84 -52.37
CA LEU A 16 69.06 -1.44 -53.66
C LEU A 16 67.86 -2.42 -53.56
N VAL A 17 66.84 -2.46 -54.43
CA VAL A 17 66.58 -1.91 -55.78
C VAL A 17 65.07 -1.94 -56.07
N THR A 18 64.61 -0.97 -56.87
CA THR A 18 63.32 -0.91 -57.61
C THR A 18 63.30 -1.74 -58.89
N VAL A 19 62.22 -2.45 -59.21
CA VAL A 19 61.82 -2.73 -60.61
C VAL A 19 60.30 -2.66 -60.75
N ALA A 20 59.84 -1.88 -61.72
CA ALA A 20 58.46 -1.77 -62.17
C ALA A 20 58.25 -2.63 -63.44
N THR A 21 57.08 -3.25 -63.57
CA THR A 21 56.55 -3.75 -64.86
C THR A 21 55.03 -3.57 -64.90
N ALA A 22 54.55 -3.11 -66.07
CA ALA A 22 53.16 -2.81 -66.39
C ALA A 22 52.49 -3.96 -67.14
N ALA A 23 51.16 -4.12 -67.02
CA ALA A 23 50.27 -4.64 -68.08
C ALA A 23 48.79 -4.37 -67.74
N LEU A 24 48.03 -3.89 -68.74
CA LEU A 24 46.59 -3.59 -68.68
C LEU A 24 45.70 -4.83 -68.96
N LEU A 25 44.55 -4.83 -68.28
CA LEU A 25 43.20 -5.35 -68.58
C LEU A 25 42.99 -6.54 -69.53
N THR A 26 42.35 -7.59 -68.97
CA THR A 26 41.12 -8.19 -69.52
C THR A 26 40.19 -8.58 -68.37
N ALA A 27 38.90 -8.25 -68.51
CA ALA A 27 37.84 -8.56 -67.54
C ALA A 27 37.18 -9.91 -67.86
N ALA A 28 36.96 -10.73 -66.83
CA ALA A 28 36.00 -11.84 -66.80
C ALA A 28 35.40 -11.94 -65.37
N PRO A 29 34.12 -12.28 -65.21
CA PRO A 29 33.36 -12.01 -64.00
C PRO A 29 33.51 -13.11 -62.95
N ALA A 30 33.50 -12.72 -61.66
CA ALA A 30 33.45 -13.60 -60.50
C ALA A 30 32.43 -13.03 -59.48
N PRO A 31 31.85 -13.87 -58.62
CA PRO A 31 30.42 -14.04 -58.49
C PRO A 31 29.72 -13.08 -57.53
N ALA A 32 28.41 -12.92 -57.74
CA ALA A 32 27.47 -12.35 -56.79
C ALA A 32 27.48 -13.15 -55.48
N GLY A 33 27.61 -12.45 -54.36
CA GLY A 33 27.58 -13.05 -53.03
C GLY A 33 28.21 -12.16 -51.96
N ALA A 34 27.84 -10.88 -51.91
CA ALA A 34 28.01 -10.12 -50.68
C ALA A 34 26.79 -10.43 -49.82
N ALA A 35 27.02 -11.06 -48.67
CA ALA A 35 26.00 -11.31 -47.66
C ALA A 35 25.32 -9.98 -47.33
N ALA A 36 23.98 -9.96 -47.43
CA ALA A 36 23.19 -8.88 -46.87
C ALA A 36 23.41 -8.92 -45.35
N ASP A 37 24.06 -7.90 -44.80
CA ASP A 37 23.98 -7.63 -43.37
C ASP A 37 22.50 -7.55 -43.01
N ALA A 38 22.09 -8.36 -42.04
CA ALA A 38 20.71 -8.39 -41.58
C ALA A 38 20.32 -6.99 -41.10
N ALA A 39 19.41 -6.33 -41.82
CA ALA A 39 18.71 -5.15 -41.34
C ALA A 39 18.19 -5.44 -39.93
N ALA A 40 18.41 -4.53 -38.98
CA ALA A 40 17.91 -4.76 -37.63
C ALA A 40 16.39 -4.84 -37.71
N ALA A 41 15.81 -5.99 -37.36
CA ALA A 41 14.37 -6.10 -37.23
C ALA A 41 13.89 -5.16 -36.11
N LEU A 42 12.75 -4.50 -36.28
CA LEU A 42 12.13 -3.75 -35.19
C LEU A 42 11.95 -4.66 -33.96
N PRO A 43 12.01 -4.12 -32.74
CA PRO A 43 11.86 -4.92 -31.53
C PRO A 43 10.51 -5.64 -31.49
N THR A 44 10.50 -6.89 -31.02
CA THR A 44 9.28 -7.69 -30.85
C THR A 44 8.46 -7.31 -29.61
N GLY A 45 9.06 -6.55 -28.68
CA GLY A 45 8.41 -5.97 -27.50
C GLY A 45 8.19 -4.47 -27.64
N PHE A 46 7.83 -3.82 -26.53
CA PHE A 46 7.75 -2.36 -26.49
C PHE A 46 9.13 -1.72 -26.67
N ALA A 47 9.15 -0.55 -27.31
CA ALA A 47 10.34 0.26 -27.53
C ALA A 47 10.03 1.74 -27.28
N THR A 48 11.05 2.50 -26.93
CA THR A 48 11.02 3.96 -27.02
C THR A 48 11.44 4.39 -28.42
N VAL A 49 10.74 5.36 -29.00
CA VAL A 49 11.05 5.94 -30.31
C VAL A 49 11.60 7.35 -30.08
N MET A 50 12.92 7.52 -30.17
CA MET A 50 13.61 8.77 -29.84
C MET A 50 14.05 9.50 -31.11
N ASN A 51 13.65 10.76 -31.26
CA ASN A 51 14.07 11.57 -32.40
C ASN A 51 15.57 11.88 -32.34
N ALA A 52 16.28 11.70 -33.46
CA ALA A 52 17.72 11.86 -33.55
C ALA A 52 18.19 13.32 -33.50
N ALA A 53 17.33 14.30 -33.85
CA ALA A 53 17.67 15.72 -33.76
C ALA A 53 17.54 16.26 -32.34
N SER A 54 16.46 15.89 -31.62
CA SER A 54 16.13 16.48 -30.33
C SER A 54 16.50 15.64 -29.12
N GLY A 55 16.77 14.34 -29.30
CA GLY A 55 16.97 13.38 -28.19
C GLY A 55 15.71 13.13 -27.37
N ARG A 56 14.54 13.54 -27.86
CA ARG A 56 13.24 13.40 -27.18
C ARG A 56 12.45 12.23 -27.73
N CYS A 57 11.58 11.69 -26.90
CA CYS A 57 10.80 10.50 -27.19
C CYS A 57 9.43 10.87 -27.79
N LEU A 58 8.96 10.03 -28.71
CA LEU A 58 7.57 9.98 -29.19
C LEU A 58 6.66 9.68 -28.00
N ASP A 59 5.68 10.55 -27.76
CA ASP A 59 4.94 10.63 -26.51
C ASP A 59 3.44 10.84 -26.78
N ALA A 60 2.60 10.04 -26.16
CA ALA A 60 1.15 10.28 -26.10
C ALA A 60 0.87 11.33 -25.02
N ARG A 61 0.45 12.54 -25.43
CA ARG A 61 0.30 13.68 -24.53
C ARG A 61 -0.54 13.34 -23.30
N ALA A 62 0.00 13.64 -22.12
CA ALA A 62 -0.62 13.39 -20.82
C ALA A 62 -1.00 11.91 -20.58
N ALA A 63 -0.33 10.97 -21.25
CA ALA A 63 -0.65 9.55 -21.22
C ALA A 63 -2.11 9.21 -21.58
N ALA A 64 -2.81 10.09 -22.29
CA ALA A 64 -4.20 9.90 -22.66
C ALA A 64 -4.37 8.79 -23.71
N THR A 65 -5.56 8.17 -23.72
CA THR A 65 -5.90 7.01 -24.57
C THR A 65 -7.10 7.24 -25.47
N ALA A 66 -7.64 8.46 -25.49
CA ALA A 66 -8.78 8.82 -26.32
C ALA A 66 -8.36 9.09 -27.78
N ASN A 67 -9.26 8.80 -28.72
CA ASN A 67 -9.12 9.21 -30.11
C ASN A 67 -8.87 10.72 -30.20
N GLY A 68 -7.88 11.12 -30.99
CA GLY A 68 -7.45 12.51 -31.11
C GLY A 68 -6.42 12.95 -30.07
N THR A 69 -5.94 12.04 -29.20
CA THR A 69 -4.81 12.35 -28.31
C THR A 69 -3.60 12.76 -29.15
N VAL A 70 -3.01 13.91 -28.82
CA VAL A 70 -1.84 14.43 -29.53
C VAL A 70 -0.64 13.50 -29.34
N VAL A 71 0.02 13.15 -30.45
CA VAL A 71 1.34 12.52 -30.43
C VAL A 71 2.38 13.61 -30.57
N GLN A 72 3.23 13.77 -29.56
CA GLN A 72 4.20 14.85 -29.43
C GLN A 72 5.60 14.31 -29.18
N GLN A 73 6.63 15.15 -29.29
CA GLN A 73 7.90 14.87 -28.63
C GLN A 73 7.89 15.39 -27.20
N TYR A 74 8.51 14.62 -26.31
CA TYR A 74 8.72 15.02 -24.92
C TYR A 74 10.03 14.43 -24.39
N ALA A 75 10.61 15.04 -23.37
CA ALA A 75 11.75 14.49 -22.65
C ALA A 75 11.51 13.01 -22.31
N CYS A 76 12.47 12.15 -22.66
CA CYS A 76 12.34 10.73 -22.39
C CYS A 76 12.22 10.50 -20.88
N ASN A 77 11.09 9.94 -20.43
CA ASN A 77 10.69 9.86 -19.04
C ASN A 77 10.31 8.45 -18.57
N GLY A 78 10.46 7.44 -19.44
CA GLY A 78 10.24 6.02 -19.12
C GLY A 78 8.78 5.64 -18.86
N THR A 79 7.83 6.56 -19.05
CA THR A 79 6.41 6.28 -18.86
C THR A 79 5.86 5.45 -20.02
N THR A 80 4.75 4.75 -19.78
CA THR A 80 4.03 3.99 -20.79
C THR A 80 3.49 4.84 -21.95
N ALA A 81 3.40 6.17 -21.78
CA ALA A 81 3.08 7.11 -22.85
C ALA A 81 4.13 7.13 -23.97
N GLN A 82 5.36 6.70 -23.68
CA GLN A 82 6.50 6.70 -24.61
C GLN A 82 6.90 5.30 -25.08
N HIS A 83 6.09 4.28 -24.73
CA HIS A 83 6.35 2.89 -25.07
C HIS A 83 5.44 2.45 -26.22
N TRP A 84 6.07 2.01 -27.30
CA TRP A 84 5.41 1.70 -28.56
C TRP A 84 5.74 0.27 -28.99
N SER A 85 4.73 -0.48 -29.45
CA SER A 85 4.96 -1.77 -30.11
C SER A 85 4.70 -1.65 -31.60
N PHE A 86 5.37 -2.48 -32.38
CA PHE A 86 5.27 -2.50 -33.83
C PHE A 86 4.61 -3.81 -34.25
N THR A 87 3.36 -3.74 -34.70
CA THR A 87 2.65 -4.92 -35.20
C THR A 87 2.68 -4.91 -36.72
N ASP A 88 3.08 -6.03 -37.33
CA ASP A 88 3.04 -6.20 -38.79
C ASP A 88 1.60 -6.06 -39.32
N THR A 89 1.48 -5.38 -40.46
CA THR A 89 0.22 -5.17 -41.21
C THR A 89 0.32 -5.67 -42.65
N GLY A 90 1.41 -6.37 -43.00
CA GLY A 90 1.69 -6.90 -44.32
C GLY A 90 2.52 -5.93 -45.18
N ASP A 91 3.18 -6.48 -46.21
CA ASP A 91 4.01 -5.74 -47.19
C ASP A 91 5.13 -4.89 -46.56
N GLY A 92 5.60 -5.28 -45.37
CA GLY A 92 6.63 -4.55 -44.60
C GLY A 92 6.12 -3.35 -43.81
N TYR A 93 4.82 -3.06 -43.84
CA TYR A 93 4.22 -1.99 -43.05
C TYR A 93 3.89 -2.47 -41.64
N VAL A 94 4.01 -1.56 -40.67
CA VAL A 94 3.60 -1.79 -39.29
C VAL A 94 2.57 -0.78 -38.84
N ARG A 95 1.75 -1.16 -37.87
CA ARG A 95 1.07 -0.20 -37.00
C ARG A 95 1.93 0.04 -35.76
N VAL A 96 1.95 1.28 -35.28
CA VAL A 96 2.74 1.70 -34.10
C VAL A 96 1.76 1.92 -32.95
N ASN A 97 1.64 0.93 -32.06
CA ASN A 97 0.64 0.90 -30.99
C ASN A 97 1.17 1.53 -29.71
N ASN A 98 0.37 2.35 -29.02
CA ASN A 98 0.75 2.91 -27.73
C ASN A 98 0.52 1.90 -26.59
N ARG A 99 1.42 1.83 -25.60
CA ARG A 99 1.28 0.91 -24.46
C ARG A 99 0.11 1.22 -23.53
N ASN A 100 -0.30 2.49 -23.39
CA ASN A 100 -1.45 2.84 -22.52
C ASN A 100 -2.77 2.25 -23.03
N ASN A 101 -2.89 2.02 -24.34
CA ASN A 101 -3.99 1.30 -24.95
C ASN A 101 -3.51 0.74 -26.30
N THR A 102 -3.25 -0.56 -26.36
CA THR A 102 -2.70 -1.20 -27.57
C THR A 102 -3.67 -1.21 -28.75
N ALA A 103 -4.95 -0.84 -28.56
CA ALA A 103 -5.87 -0.60 -29.67
C ALA A 103 -5.66 0.77 -30.35
N GLN A 104 -4.98 1.72 -29.70
CA GLN A 104 -4.67 3.05 -30.23
C GLN A 104 -3.31 3.04 -30.96
N VAL A 105 -3.27 3.65 -32.14
CA VAL A 105 -2.07 3.69 -33.00
C VAL A 105 -1.73 5.09 -33.46
N VAL A 106 -0.48 5.28 -33.87
CA VAL A 106 -0.01 6.50 -34.54
C VAL A 106 -0.75 6.68 -35.88
N ASP A 107 -1.56 7.74 -35.96
CA ASP A 107 -2.51 8.04 -37.02
C ASP A 107 -2.24 9.42 -37.62
N VAL A 108 -2.23 9.52 -38.96
CA VAL A 108 -2.28 10.83 -39.63
C VAL A 108 -3.73 11.31 -39.66
N LYS A 109 -3.96 12.45 -39.02
CA LYS A 109 -5.29 13.02 -38.83
C LYS A 109 -6.00 13.28 -40.16
N ASP A 110 -7.30 12.98 -40.16
CA ASP A 110 -8.24 13.19 -41.28
C ASP A 110 -7.83 12.50 -42.59
N VAL A 111 -7.03 11.42 -42.51
CA VAL A 111 -6.55 10.65 -43.68
C VAL A 111 -5.81 11.56 -44.68
N SER A 112 -5.16 12.61 -44.18
CA SER A 112 -4.57 13.64 -45.02
C SER A 112 -3.32 13.16 -45.75
N THR A 113 -3.08 13.69 -46.95
CA THR A 113 -1.81 13.56 -47.69
C THR A 113 -1.00 14.85 -47.69
N ALA A 114 -1.48 15.91 -47.04
CA ALA A 114 -0.82 17.21 -46.99
C ALA A 114 0.43 17.19 -46.10
N ASP A 115 1.41 18.04 -46.44
CA ASP A 115 2.53 18.35 -45.54
C ASP A 115 2.01 19.11 -44.32
N GLY A 116 2.54 18.78 -43.14
CA GLY A 116 2.13 19.39 -41.89
C GLY A 116 0.83 18.83 -41.30
N ALA A 117 0.25 17.78 -41.90
CA ALA A 117 -0.91 17.11 -41.30
C ALA A 117 -0.51 16.49 -39.95
N ALA A 118 -1.31 16.79 -38.93
CA ALA A 118 -1.03 16.44 -37.55
C ALA A 118 -1.09 14.92 -37.31
N VAL A 119 -0.22 14.43 -36.44
CA VAL A 119 -0.20 13.05 -35.98
C VAL A 119 -0.88 12.96 -34.61
N GLN A 120 -1.73 11.94 -34.45
CA GLN A 120 -2.54 11.71 -33.25
C GLN A 120 -2.60 10.21 -32.93
N LEU A 121 -3.19 9.87 -31.79
CA LEU A 121 -3.67 8.52 -31.52
C LEU A 121 -5.08 8.35 -32.06
N TRP A 122 -5.31 7.21 -32.69
CA TRP A 122 -6.64 6.78 -33.06
C TRP A 122 -6.78 5.27 -32.93
N THR A 123 -7.99 4.78 -32.63
CA THR A 123 -8.30 3.34 -32.64
C THR A 123 -7.94 2.75 -33.99
N TYR A 124 -7.16 1.68 -34.00
CA TYR A 124 -6.77 1.01 -35.23
C TYR A 124 -8.00 0.46 -35.96
N GLY A 125 -8.26 0.99 -37.16
CA GLY A 125 -9.34 0.57 -38.05
C GLY A 125 -8.85 -0.11 -39.33
N GLY A 126 -7.53 -0.28 -39.49
CA GLY A 126 -6.92 -0.84 -40.70
C GLY A 126 -6.70 0.18 -41.84
N GLY A 127 -6.93 1.47 -41.61
CA GLY A 127 -6.70 2.51 -42.62
C GLY A 127 -5.21 2.66 -42.99
N ASN A 128 -4.92 2.99 -44.25
CA ASN A 128 -3.53 3.18 -44.71
C ASN A 128 -2.84 4.37 -44.02
N ASN A 129 -3.59 5.36 -43.53
CA ASN A 129 -3.05 6.50 -42.78
C ASN A 129 -2.54 6.11 -41.37
N GLN A 130 -2.80 4.87 -40.94
CA GLN A 130 -2.39 4.30 -39.65
C GLN A 130 -1.23 3.29 -39.77
N GLN A 131 -0.72 3.11 -40.99
CA GLN A 131 0.31 2.12 -41.31
C GLN A 131 1.57 2.84 -41.77
N TRP A 132 2.72 2.40 -41.25
CA TRP A 132 4.00 3.05 -41.45
C TRP A 132 5.02 2.02 -41.93
N LEU A 133 5.74 2.31 -43.00
CA LEU A 133 6.89 1.54 -43.45
C LEU A 133 8.12 2.01 -42.65
N PRO A 134 8.67 1.18 -41.76
CA PRO A 134 9.94 1.46 -41.12
C PRO A 134 11.07 1.20 -42.13
N VAL A 135 11.79 2.24 -42.51
CA VAL A 135 12.98 2.11 -43.35
C VAL A 135 14.21 2.19 -42.45
N ASP A 136 14.98 1.10 -42.40
CA ASP A 136 16.22 1.01 -41.63
C ASP A 136 17.27 2.00 -42.15
N GLU A 137 17.81 2.81 -41.24
CA GLU A 137 18.89 3.78 -41.48
C GLU A 137 20.17 3.43 -40.69
N GLY A 138 20.28 2.18 -40.24
CA GLY A 138 21.45 1.62 -39.57
C GLY A 138 21.53 1.95 -38.07
N GLY A 139 22.12 1.04 -37.29
CA GLY A 139 22.37 1.25 -35.86
C GLY A 139 21.10 1.34 -34.99
N GLY A 140 19.99 0.74 -35.45
CA GLY A 140 18.69 0.80 -34.76
C GLY A 140 17.92 2.11 -34.97
N ALA A 141 18.33 2.92 -35.96
CA ALA A 141 17.60 4.10 -36.37
C ALA A 141 16.73 3.81 -37.59
N TYR A 142 15.54 4.40 -37.62
CA TYR A 142 14.56 4.23 -38.69
C TYR A 142 13.96 5.58 -39.07
N ARG A 143 13.50 5.67 -40.32
CA ARG A 143 12.45 6.62 -40.70
C ARG A 143 11.13 5.87 -40.86
N PHE A 144 10.01 6.50 -40.53
CA PHE A 144 8.68 5.91 -40.66
C PHE A 144 7.92 6.59 -41.79
N VAL A 145 7.61 5.86 -42.86
CA VAL A 145 6.91 6.38 -44.05
C VAL A 145 5.45 5.95 -44.05
N ASN A 146 4.51 6.88 -44.03
CA ASN A 146 3.09 6.57 -43.99
C ASN A 146 2.62 5.88 -45.30
N ARG A 147 1.87 4.78 -45.17
CA ARG A 147 1.37 3.98 -46.32
C ARG A 147 0.42 4.75 -47.22
N HIS A 148 -0.36 5.68 -46.67
CA HIS A 148 -1.34 6.43 -47.46
C HIS A 148 -0.70 7.55 -48.28
N SER A 149 0.20 8.33 -47.68
CA SER A 149 0.75 9.54 -48.29
C SER A 149 2.15 9.38 -48.89
N GLY A 150 2.89 8.34 -48.50
CA GLY A 150 4.32 8.20 -48.82
C GLY A 150 5.22 9.20 -48.10
N LYS A 151 4.72 9.88 -47.07
CA LYS A 151 5.42 10.93 -46.31
C LYS A 151 5.96 10.41 -44.98
N CYS A 152 6.97 11.08 -44.45
CA CYS A 152 7.67 10.66 -43.25
C CYS A 152 7.05 11.26 -41.99
N LEU A 153 7.10 10.53 -40.88
CA LEU A 153 6.89 11.07 -39.54
C LEU A 153 7.96 12.13 -39.26
N ASP A 154 7.56 13.34 -38.87
CA ASP A 154 8.41 14.52 -38.85
C ASP A 154 8.14 15.39 -37.61
N ILE A 155 9.22 15.93 -37.02
CA ILE A 155 9.11 17.06 -36.08
C ILE A 155 9.16 18.38 -36.85
N PRO A 156 8.08 19.17 -36.83
CA PRO A 156 7.98 20.36 -37.65
C PRO A 156 9.10 21.36 -37.30
N GLY A 157 9.82 21.79 -38.33
CA GLY A 157 10.92 22.75 -38.20
C GLY A 157 12.13 22.22 -37.42
N ALA A 158 12.26 20.90 -37.26
CA ALA A 158 13.30 20.26 -36.44
C ALA A 158 13.37 20.83 -35.00
N ALA A 159 12.21 21.23 -34.46
CA ALA A 159 12.12 21.81 -33.13
C ALA A 159 12.71 20.87 -32.07
N THR A 160 13.34 21.44 -31.05
CA THR A 160 13.92 20.70 -29.92
C THR A 160 13.16 20.93 -28.62
N ALA A 161 12.03 21.64 -28.62
CA ALA A 161 11.22 21.87 -27.42
C ALA A 161 10.30 20.68 -27.12
N ASP A 162 9.95 20.50 -25.84
CA ASP A 162 8.91 19.57 -25.42
C ASP A 162 7.52 20.00 -25.93
N SER A 163 6.60 19.04 -25.97
CA SER A 163 5.19 19.24 -26.32
C SER A 163 4.91 19.70 -27.75
N VAL A 164 5.90 19.60 -28.65
CA VAL A 164 5.71 19.82 -30.08
C VAL A 164 5.04 18.59 -30.69
N GLN A 165 3.87 18.78 -31.31
CA GLN A 165 3.13 17.72 -31.99
C GLN A 165 3.86 17.27 -33.26
N PHE A 166 3.92 15.95 -33.47
CA PHE A 166 4.42 15.37 -34.71
C PHE A 166 3.49 15.64 -35.89
N VAL A 167 4.06 15.76 -37.07
CA VAL A 167 3.33 15.86 -38.34
C VAL A 167 3.81 14.78 -39.30
N GLN A 168 3.11 14.60 -40.42
CA GLN A 168 3.75 14.02 -41.60
C GLN A 168 4.33 15.14 -42.47
N TYR A 169 5.46 14.86 -43.12
CA TYR A 169 6.08 15.77 -44.07
C TYR A 169 6.80 15.00 -45.18
N THR A 170 6.94 15.62 -46.35
CA THR A 170 7.76 15.10 -47.44
C THR A 170 9.10 14.61 -46.92
N CYS A 171 9.45 13.35 -47.23
CA CYS A 171 10.68 12.73 -46.74
C CYS A 171 11.90 13.51 -47.25
N ASN A 172 12.70 14.07 -46.34
CA ASN A 172 13.77 15.03 -46.64
C ASN A 172 15.15 14.61 -46.11
N GLY A 173 15.24 13.45 -45.43
CA GLY A 173 16.50 12.89 -44.93
C GLY A 173 17.14 13.66 -43.78
N THR A 174 16.44 14.62 -43.18
CA THR A 174 16.93 15.36 -42.02
C THR A 174 16.77 14.55 -40.74
N ALA A 175 17.53 14.91 -39.70
CA ALA A 175 17.41 14.28 -38.38
C ALA A 175 16.02 14.46 -37.72
N ALA A 176 15.19 15.38 -38.22
CA ALA A 176 13.79 15.53 -37.78
C ALA A 176 12.91 14.32 -38.13
N GLN A 177 13.33 13.49 -39.10
CA GLN A 177 12.61 12.30 -39.59
C GLN A 177 13.31 10.98 -39.24
N ARG A 178 14.39 11.05 -38.46
CA ARG A 178 15.20 9.90 -38.06
C ARG A 178 14.96 9.58 -36.59
N PHE A 179 14.67 8.32 -36.29
CA PHE A 179 14.28 7.88 -34.95
C PHE A 179 15.07 6.67 -34.49
N GLN A 180 15.76 6.80 -33.37
CA GLN A 180 16.35 5.68 -32.67
C GLN A 180 15.22 4.87 -32.01
N VAL A 181 15.09 3.60 -32.38
CA VAL A 181 14.15 2.67 -31.75
C VAL A 181 14.93 1.83 -30.75
N VAL A 182 14.70 2.07 -29.46
CA VAL A 182 15.41 1.38 -28.38
C VAL A 182 14.44 0.42 -27.70
N PRO A 183 14.70 -0.90 -27.69
CA PRO A 183 13.88 -1.85 -26.94
C PRO A 183 13.75 -1.40 -25.48
N VAL A 184 12.53 -1.41 -24.95
CA VAL A 184 12.31 -1.32 -23.52
C VAL A 184 12.66 -2.69 -22.96
N THR A 185 13.85 -2.82 -22.41
CA THR A 185 14.18 -4.00 -21.61
C THR A 185 13.35 -3.95 -20.32
N PRO A 186 12.58 -5.00 -19.99
CA PRO A 186 12.03 -5.15 -18.64
C PRO A 186 13.16 -4.94 -17.64
N SER A 187 13.02 -3.97 -16.74
CA SER A 187 13.95 -3.84 -15.62
C SER A 187 13.79 -5.07 -14.74
N THR A 188 14.68 -6.04 -14.88
CA THR A 188 14.73 -7.21 -13.97
C THR A 188 15.32 -6.84 -12.62
N ALA A 189 16.03 -5.71 -12.54
CA ALA A 189 16.57 -5.16 -11.30
C ALA A 189 15.42 -4.61 -10.44
N ASN A 190 15.36 -5.07 -9.19
CA ASN A 190 14.47 -4.49 -8.21
C ASN A 190 14.85 -3.01 -7.99
N PRO A 191 13.86 -2.11 -7.82
CA PRO A 191 14.15 -0.78 -7.33
C PRO A 191 14.83 -0.91 -5.96
N ASP A 192 15.73 0.02 -5.64
CA ASP A 192 16.32 0.07 -4.31
C ASP A 192 15.25 0.53 -3.31
N LEU A 193 14.63 -0.44 -2.64
CA LEU A 193 13.66 -0.26 -1.56
C LEU A 193 14.33 -0.23 -0.18
N GLY A 194 15.66 -0.10 -0.12
CA GLY A 194 16.43 -0.10 1.11
C GLY A 194 16.75 -1.51 1.65
N PRO A 195 17.63 -1.58 2.66
CA PRO A 195 18.22 -2.84 3.14
C PRO A 195 17.24 -3.73 3.92
N ASN A 196 16.14 -3.15 4.40
CA ASN A 196 15.15 -3.81 5.25
C ASN A 196 14.01 -4.46 4.46
N VAL A 197 14.14 -4.49 3.13
CA VAL A 197 13.18 -5.14 2.23
C VAL A 197 13.85 -6.36 1.62
N ALA A 198 13.34 -7.54 1.96
CA ALA A 198 13.72 -8.79 1.30
C ALA A 198 12.77 -9.04 0.14
N VAL A 199 13.30 -9.06 -1.09
CA VAL A 199 12.51 -9.40 -2.29
C VAL A 199 12.95 -10.76 -2.80
N PHE A 200 12.01 -11.69 -2.88
CA PHE A 200 12.22 -13.02 -3.46
C PHE A 200 11.58 -13.13 -4.83
N ASP A 201 12.24 -13.87 -5.72
CA ASP A 201 11.70 -14.23 -7.04
C ASP A 201 11.84 -15.74 -7.27
N PRO A 202 11.06 -16.34 -8.21
CA PRO A 202 10.99 -17.79 -8.35
C PRO A 202 12.30 -18.47 -8.80
N SER A 203 13.30 -17.70 -9.24
CA SER A 203 14.62 -18.27 -9.60
C SER A 203 15.50 -18.53 -8.37
N MET A 204 15.18 -17.95 -7.21
CA MET A 204 15.92 -18.17 -5.96
C MET A 204 15.63 -19.57 -5.39
N SER A 205 16.63 -20.24 -4.84
CA SER A 205 16.42 -21.55 -4.21
C SER A 205 15.58 -21.43 -2.93
N SER A 206 14.72 -22.41 -2.68
CA SER A 206 13.93 -22.50 -1.44
C SER A 206 14.81 -22.43 -0.18
N SER A 207 16.00 -23.04 -0.20
CA SER A 207 16.96 -22.97 0.90
C SER A 207 17.48 -21.55 1.17
N THR A 208 17.68 -20.74 0.12
CA THR A 208 18.13 -19.35 0.24
C THR A 208 17.01 -18.49 0.81
N ILE A 209 15.80 -18.65 0.27
CA ILE A 209 14.59 -17.98 0.76
C ILE A 209 14.37 -18.31 2.23
N GLN A 210 14.30 -19.60 2.58
CA GLN A 210 14.05 -20.06 3.94
C GLN A 210 15.12 -19.58 4.93
N SER A 211 16.40 -19.60 4.54
CA SER A 211 17.48 -19.10 5.40
C SER A 211 17.30 -17.62 5.73
N ARG A 212 16.88 -16.81 4.75
CA ARG A 212 16.60 -15.38 4.96
C ARG A 212 15.36 -15.16 5.82
N LEU A 213 14.29 -15.92 5.59
CA LEU A 213 13.07 -15.89 6.40
C LEU A 213 13.37 -16.20 7.87
N ASN A 214 14.10 -17.30 8.13
CA ASN A 214 14.51 -17.71 9.47
C ASN A 214 15.34 -16.64 10.16
N SER A 215 16.27 -16.00 9.45
CA SER A 215 17.09 -14.91 10.00
C SER A 215 16.26 -13.69 10.41
N ILE A 216 15.25 -13.32 9.61
CA ILE A 216 14.34 -12.22 9.96
C ILE A 216 13.51 -12.60 11.17
N PHE A 217 12.92 -13.80 11.19
CA PHE A 217 12.10 -14.28 12.30
C PHE A 217 12.89 -14.35 13.61
N GLN A 218 14.09 -14.95 13.61
CA GLN A 218 14.94 -15.03 14.80
C GLN A 218 15.29 -13.65 15.38
N GLN A 219 15.41 -12.63 14.54
CA GLN A 219 15.62 -11.26 15.00
C GLN A 219 14.34 -10.66 15.60
N GLN A 220 13.18 -11.02 15.06
CA GLN A 220 11.92 -10.33 15.32
C GLN A 220 10.95 -11.05 16.25
N GLU A 221 11.16 -12.34 16.54
CA GLU A 221 10.25 -13.17 17.34
C GLU A 221 9.95 -12.55 18.72
N THR A 222 10.99 -12.11 19.43
CA THR A 222 10.89 -11.52 20.77
C THR A 222 11.10 -9.99 20.76
N ASN A 223 11.25 -9.38 19.58
CA ASN A 223 11.65 -7.98 19.45
C ASN A 223 10.45 -7.02 19.51
N GLN A 224 9.69 -7.09 20.59
CA GLN A 224 8.46 -6.34 20.75
C GLN A 224 8.68 -4.83 20.64
N PHE A 225 9.75 -4.26 21.20
CA PHE A 225 9.96 -2.81 21.23
C PHE A 225 11.20 -2.30 20.49
N GLY A 226 11.90 -3.17 19.75
CA GLY A 226 13.07 -2.74 18.97
C GLY A 226 12.73 -1.85 17.79
N SER A 227 13.78 -1.27 17.20
CA SER A 227 13.69 -0.37 16.06
C SER A 227 13.72 -1.07 14.70
N GLN A 228 14.06 -2.37 14.68
CA GLN A 228 14.13 -3.16 13.45
C GLN A 228 12.74 -3.33 12.86
N ARG A 229 12.66 -3.21 11.54
CA ARG A 229 11.46 -3.28 10.70
C ARG A 229 11.80 -4.09 9.46
N HIS A 230 10.90 -4.95 9.00
CA HIS A 230 11.14 -5.76 7.79
C HIS A 230 9.90 -5.84 6.90
N ALA A 231 10.14 -5.77 5.59
CA ALA A 231 9.17 -6.18 4.59
C ALA A 231 9.72 -7.38 3.81
N VAL A 232 8.94 -8.44 3.74
CA VAL A 232 9.22 -9.67 3.01
C VAL A 232 8.29 -9.72 1.82
N LEU A 233 8.83 -9.58 0.61
CA LEU A 233 8.07 -9.41 -0.62
C LEU A 233 8.36 -10.57 -1.58
N PHE A 234 7.31 -11.21 -2.10
CA PHE A 234 7.42 -12.29 -3.06
C PHE A 234 6.92 -11.83 -4.43
N LYS A 235 7.76 -11.90 -5.46
CA LYS A 235 7.32 -11.65 -6.84
C LYS A 235 6.30 -12.69 -7.30
N PRO A 236 5.48 -12.42 -8.33
CA PRO A 236 4.60 -13.42 -8.92
C PRO A 236 5.31 -14.75 -9.21
N GLY A 237 4.69 -15.86 -8.80
CA GLY A 237 5.25 -17.21 -8.90
C GLY A 237 4.87 -18.11 -7.73
N SER A 238 5.51 -19.29 -7.67
CA SER A 238 5.27 -20.31 -6.63
C SER A 238 6.54 -20.54 -5.83
N TYR A 239 6.40 -20.70 -4.51
CA TYR A 239 7.51 -20.84 -3.58
C TYR A 239 7.23 -21.95 -2.57
N ASP A 240 8.22 -22.78 -2.29
CA ASP A 240 8.18 -23.70 -1.16
C ASP A 240 8.85 -23.02 0.04
N ALA A 241 8.06 -22.56 1.01
CA ALA A 241 8.55 -21.76 2.13
C ALA A 241 7.65 -21.87 3.37
N ASP A 242 8.28 -21.83 4.55
CA ASP A 242 7.64 -21.65 5.85
C ASP A 242 7.94 -20.23 6.36
N VAL A 243 6.94 -19.36 6.34
CA VAL A 243 7.09 -17.94 6.68
C VAL A 243 6.50 -17.68 8.07
N ASN A 244 7.30 -17.84 9.12
CA ASN A 244 6.92 -17.44 10.47
C ASN A 244 7.12 -15.92 10.65
N VAL A 245 6.07 -15.21 11.06
CA VAL A 245 6.01 -13.75 11.06
C VAL A 245 6.13 -13.20 12.49
N GLY A 246 7.31 -12.65 12.81
CA GLY A 246 7.60 -11.99 14.08
C GLY A 246 7.12 -10.54 14.16
N PHE A 247 7.54 -9.81 15.20
CA PHE A 247 7.23 -8.39 15.36
C PHE A 247 7.75 -7.56 14.18
N TYR A 248 7.05 -6.46 13.90
CA TYR A 248 7.36 -5.48 12.84
C TYR A 248 7.76 -6.08 11.48
N THR A 249 7.11 -7.18 11.12
CA THR A 249 7.34 -7.88 9.86
C THR A 249 6.05 -7.88 9.07
N GLN A 250 6.12 -7.34 7.85
CA GLN A 250 5.05 -7.48 6.86
C GLN A 250 5.50 -8.48 5.80
N VAL A 251 4.67 -9.48 5.53
CA VAL A 251 4.83 -10.39 4.40
C VAL A 251 3.82 -10.04 3.34
N ALA A 252 4.25 -9.88 2.09
CA ALA A 252 3.34 -9.57 1.00
C ALA A 252 3.71 -10.22 -0.35
N GLY A 253 2.69 -10.58 -1.12
CA GLY A 253 2.84 -10.92 -2.53
C GLY A 253 2.80 -9.66 -3.41
N LEU A 254 3.64 -9.62 -4.43
CA LEU A 254 3.74 -8.55 -5.42
C LEU A 254 2.92 -8.85 -6.68
N GLY A 255 1.87 -9.66 -6.57
CA GLY A 255 0.90 -9.90 -7.64
C GLY A 255 -0.18 -8.82 -7.69
N LEU A 256 -0.94 -8.73 -8.80
CA LEU A 256 -2.16 -7.93 -8.80
C LEU A 256 -3.31 -8.64 -8.05
N THR A 257 -3.29 -9.97 -8.01
CA THR A 257 -4.21 -10.83 -7.27
C THR A 257 -3.43 -11.74 -6.32
N PRO A 258 -4.05 -12.26 -5.25
CA PRO A 258 -3.38 -13.14 -4.30
C PRO A 258 -2.81 -14.39 -4.97
N ASP A 259 -3.55 -14.98 -5.89
CA ASP A 259 -3.15 -16.22 -6.59
C ASP A 259 -1.97 -16.07 -7.54
N ALA A 260 -1.57 -14.83 -7.87
CA ALA A 260 -0.35 -14.61 -8.65
C ALA A 260 0.92 -14.95 -7.83
N VAL A 261 0.82 -15.05 -6.50
CA VAL A 261 1.90 -15.47 -5.59
C VAL A 261 1.39 -16.63 -4.75
N THR A 262 2.00 -17.81 -4.89
CA THR A 262 1.62 -19.00 -4.11
C THR A 262 2.75 -19.43 -3.20
N ILE A 263 2.48 -19.55 -1.90
CA ILE A 263 3.35 -20.19 -0.93
C ILE A 263 2.85 -21.62 -0.69
N ASN A 264 3.64 -22.63 -1.05
CA ASN A 264 3.43 -24.02 -0.66
C ASN A 264 4.17 -24.26 0.66
N GLY A 265 3.43 -24.33 1.76
CA GLY A 265 3.97 -24.17 3.09
C GLY A 265 3.04 -23.25 3.89
N ALA A 266 3.57 -22.38 4.74
CA ALA A 266 2.76 -21.60 5.66
C ALA A 266 3.16 -20.12 5.69
N VAL A 267 2.19 -19.25 6.00
CA VAL A 267 2.46 -17.84 6.35
C VAL A 267 1.76 -17.58 7.67
N HIS A 268 2.50 -17.77 8.76
CA HIS A 268 1.93 -18.00 10.07
C HIS A 268 2.53 -17.11 11.15
N ALA A 269 1.79 -16.98 12.25
CA ALA A 269 2.26 -16.31 13.45
C ALA A 269 1.97 -17.17 14.67
N GLU A 270 3.00 -17.38 15.47
CA GLU A 270 3.00 -18.26 16.65
C GLU A 270 3.18 -17.48 17.94
N ALA A 271 2.75 -18.06 19.07
CA ALA A 271 2.90 -17.46 20.40
C ALA A 271 3.88 -18.23 21.29
N ASP A 272 4.70 -19.12 20.70
CA ASP A 272 5.72 -19.91 21.40
C ASP A 272 6.64 -19.05 22.28
N TRP A 273 7.08 -17.89 21.77
CA TRP A 273 7.95 -16.95 22.50
C TRP A 273 7.35 -16.48 23.84
N PHE A 274 6.03 -16.54 23.96
CA PHE A 274 5.29 -16.19 25.16
C PHE A 274 4.37 -17.34 25.64
N GLN A 275 4.84 -18.58 25.49
CA GLN A 275 4.22 -19.78 26.06
C GLN A 275 2.76 -19.98 25.63
N GLY A 276 2.46 -19.74 24.36
CA GLY A 276 1.12 -19.85 23.77
C GLY A 276 0.22 -18.65 24.04
N ASN A 277 0.68 -17.66 24.83
CA ASN A 277 -0.07 -16.43 25.05
C ASN A 277 0.16 -15.43 23.91
N ALA A 278 -0.83 -15.30 23.02
CA ALA A 278 -0.78 -14.41 21.88
C ALA A 278 -1.19 -12.96 22.21
N THR A 279 -1.50 -12.60 23.46
CA THR A 279 -1.97 -11.23 23.84
C THR A 279 -0.98 -10.13 23.53
N GLN A 280 0.27 -10.47 23.19
CA GLN A 280 1.32 -9.52 22.79
C GLN A 280 1.80 -9.70 21.35
N ASN A 281 1.16 -10.55 20.54
CA ASN A 281 1.51 -10.77 19.13
C ASN A 281 1.02 -9.62 18.23
N PHE A 282 1.67 -8.47 18.36
CA PHE A 282 1.32 -7.22 17.66
C PHE A 282 2.15 -6.98 16.38
N TRP A 283 1.85 -5.85 15.74
CA TRP A 283 2.64 -5.15 14.72
C TRP A 283 3.19 -6.05 13.62
N ARG A 284 2.30 -6.75 12.92
CA ARG A 284 2.69 -7.61 11.81
C ARG A 284 1.61 -7.62 10.73
N GLY A 285 1.90 -8.22 9.58
CA GLY A 285 0.87 -8.36 8.57
C GLY A 285 1.20 -9.37 7.50
N ALA A 286 0.15 -9.97 6.93
CA ALA A 286 0.20 -10.80 5.74
C ALA A 286 -0.74 -10.20 4.68
N GLU A 287 -0.25 -10.04 3.45
CA GLU A 287 -0.99 -9.35 2.40
C GLU A 287 -0.81 -9.93 0.99
N ASN A 288 -1.92 -10.05 0.24
CA ASN A 288 -1.92 -10.21 -1.23
C ASN A 288 -1.12 -11.43 -1.75
N LEU A 289 -1.28 -12.57 -1.09
CA LEU A 289 -0.71 -13.85 -1.54
C LEU A 289 -1.65 -15.01 -1.23
N SER A 290 -1.42 -16.14 -1.90
CA SER A 290 -2.10 -17.40 -1.63
C SER A 290 -1.19 -18.37 -0.86
N VAL A 291 -1.78 -19.19 0.00
CA VAL A 291 -1.07 -20.17 0.82
C VAL A 291 -1.72 -21.54 0.66
N ASN A 292 -0.91 -22.55 0.37
CA ASN A 292 -1.28 -23.96 0.40
C ASN A 292 -0.64 -24.59 1.65
N PRO A 293 -1.34 -24.58 2.81
CA PRO A 293 -0.80 -25.04 4.09
C PRO A 293 -0.39 -26.50 4.04
N THR A 294 0.84 -26.79 4.47
CA THR A 294 1.29 -28.16 4.69
C THR A 294 0.38 -28.83 5.72
N GLY A 295 -0.30 -29.91 5.33
CA GLY A 295 -1.26 -30.59 6.21
C GLY A 295 -2.66 -29.96 6.26
N GLY A 296 -2.93 -28.92 5.47
CA GLY A 296 -4.28 -28.39 5.25
C GLY A 296 -4.78 -27.35 6.26
N THR A 297 -3.97 -26.98 7.26
CA THR A 297 -4.32 -25.96 8.27
C THR A 297 -3.13 -25.02 8.48
N ASP A 298 -3.39 -23.71 8.44
CA ASP A 298 -2.43 -22.65 8.79
C ASP A 298 -2.80 -22.01 10.14
N ARG A 299 -1.92 -21.17 10.69
CA ARG A 299 -2.15 -20.49 11.98
C ARG A 299 -1.82 -19.00 11.92
N TRP A 300 -2.70 -18.19 12.50
CA TRP A 300 -2.50 -16.76 12.66
C TRP A 300 -2.86 -16.34 14.09
N ALA A 301 -2.06 -16.79 15.06
CA ALA A 301 -2.26 -16.54 16.48
C ALA A 301 -1.75 -15.13 16.86
N VAL A 302 -2.61 -14.13 16.69
CA VAL A 302 -2.25 -12.72 16.83
C VAL A 302 -3.15 -11.95 17.78
N SER A 303 -2.75 -10.71 18.12
CA SER A 303 -3.62 -9.73 18.76
C SER A 303 -3.79 -8.47 17.89
N GLN A 304 -3.85 -7.27 18.46
CA GLN A 304 -4.10 -6.03 17.73
C GLN A 304 -2.96 -5.65 16.76
N ALA A 305 -3.25 -4.81 15.75
CA ALA A 305 -2.33 -4.38 14.70
C ALA A 305 -1.61 -5.51 13.95
N ALA A 306 -2.34 -6.61 13.72
CA ALA A 306 -1.89 -7.77 12.97
C ALA A 306 -2.84 -8.04 11.79
N SER A 307 -2.61 -7.34 10.68
CA SER A 307 -3.53 -7.37 9.53
C SER A 307 -3.38 -8.64 8.69
N TYR A 308 -4.49 -9.29 8.33
CA TYR A 308 -4.49 -10.40 7.38
C TYR A 308 -5.41 -10.05 6.19
N ARG A 309 -4.80 -9.42 5.18
CA ARG A 309 -5.52 -8.72 4.10
C ARG A 309 -5.32 -9.38 2.75
N ARG A 310 -6.36 -9.48 1.95
CA ARG A 310 -6.22 -9.89 0.55
C ARG A 310 -5.50 -11.24 0.42
N MET A 311 -5.77 -12.16 1.35
CA MET A 311 -5.13 -13.48 1.37
C MET A 311 -6.03 -14.50 0.68
N HIS A 312 -5.44 -15.53 0.09
CA HIS A 312 -6.17 -16.73 -0.34
C HIS A 312 -5.58 -17.96 0.34
N LEU A 313 -6.15 -18.38 1.46
CA LEU A 313 -5.74 -19.59 2.15
C LEU A 313 -6.51 -20.80 1.62
N ARG A 314 -5.80 -21.74 1.00
CA ARG A 314 -6.38 -22.98 0.44
C ARG A 314 -6.41 -24.09 1.49
N GLY A 315 -7.04 -23.81 2.62
CA GLY A 315 -7.10 -24.70 3.78
C GLY A 315 -7.86 -24.09 4.95
N ASN A 316 -7.71 -24.68 6.14
CA ASN A 316 -8.26 -24.17 7.39
C ASN A 316 -7.31 -23.16 8.04
N LEU A 317 -7.85 -22.32 8.94
CA LEU A 317 -7.06 -21.34 9.68
C LEU A 317 -7.41 -21.39 11.16
N VAL A 318 -6.38 -21.46 12.02
CA VAL A 318 -6.53 -21.36 13.47
C VAL A 318 -6.02 -19.99 13.93
N LEU A 319 -6.78 -19.30 14.79
CA LEU A 319 -6.44 -17.94 15.25
C LEU A 319 -5.85 -17.87 16.64
N HIS A 320 -5.49 -19.00 17.24
CA HIS A 320 -4.95 -19.07 18.59
C HIS A 320 -3.80 -20.10 18.65
N ASP A 321 -3.05 -20.04 19.74
CA ASP A 321 -1.98 -21.00 20.03
C ASP A 321 -2.17 -21.58 21.44
N ASN A 322 -3.41 -22.03 21.68
CA ASN A 322 -3.91 -22.63 22.94
C ASN A 322 -3.86 -21.75 24.21
N GLY A 323 -3.28 -20.54 24.17
CA GLY A 323 -3.34 -19.55 25.24
C GLY A 323 -4.33 -18.41 24.97
N TRP A 324 -4.18 -17.28 25.65
CA TRP A 324 -5.02 -16.09 25.43
C TRP A 324 -4.68 -15.40 24.11
N SER A 325 -5.67 -14.76 23.48
CA SER A 325 -5.49 -14.05 22.20
C SER A 325 -6.52 -12.92 22.07
N SER A 326 -6.11 -11.76 21.52
CA SER A 326 -6.93 -10.54 21.49
C SER A 326 -6.87 -9.83 20.13
N GLY A 327 -7.07 -10.60 19.05
CA GLY A 327 -7.12 -10.11 17.68
C GLY A 327 -8.44 -9.40 17.37
N GLY A 328 -8.74 -9.09 16.11
CA GLY A 328 -7.91 -9.23 14.92
C GLY A 328 -8.71 -8.82 13.67
N LEU A 329 -8.09 -8.88 12.50
CA LEU A 329 -8.69 -8.43 11.24
C LEU A 329 -8.52 -9.45 10.12
N PHE A 330 -9.63 -9.80 9.48
CA PHE A 330 -9.66 -10.17 8.07
C PHE A 330 -10.30 -9.08 7.22
N ALA A 331 -9.66 -8.79 6.09
CA ALA A 331 -10.20 -7.87 5.10
C ALA A 331 -9.85 -8.33 3.69
N ASP A 332 -10.84 -8.38 2.79
CA ASP A 332 -10.64 -8.76 1.39
C ASP A 332 -10.06 -10.19 1.22
N THR A 333 -10.31 -11.09 2.17
CA THR A 333 -9.62 -12.39 2.28
C THR A 333 -10.54 -13.55 1.92
N LYS A 334 -9.98 -14.57 1.27
CA LYS A 334 -10.64 -15.85 1.02
C LYS A 334 -9.94 -16.97 1.81
N ILE A 335 -10.71 -17.68 2.62
CA ILE A 335 -10.28 -18.90 3.31
C ILE A 335 -11.17 -20.04 2.80
N ASP A 336 -10.60 -21.00 2.09
CA ASP A 336 -11.38 -22.10 1.49
C ASP A 336 -11.98 -23.04 2.55
N GLY A 337 -11.29 -23.22 3.67
CA GLY A 337 -11.68 -24.10 4.77
C GLY A 337 -12.40 -23.40 5.90
N GLN A 338 -12.37 -24.04 7.08
CA GLN A 338 -12.91 -23.50 8.31
C GLN A 338 -11.91 -22.57 8.99
N VAL A 339 -12.40 -21.43 9.50
CA VAL A 339 -11.68 -20.62 10.47
C VAL A 339 -12.10 -21.04 11.88
N ASP A 340 -11.13 -21.37 12.73
CA ASP A 340 -11.32 -21.61 14.16
C ASP A 340 -10.73 -20.45 14.96
N SER A 341 -11.62 -19.70 15.62
CA SER A 341 -11.19 -18.58 16.47
C SER A 341 -10.59 -19.05 17.80
N GLY A 342 -10.92 -20.26 18.26
CA GLY A 342 -10.59 -20.77 19.59
C GLY A 342 -10.76 -19.73 20.70
N SER A 343 -9.66 -19.40 21.37
CA SER A 343 -9.61 -18.49 22.52
C SER A 343 -9.62 -17.00 22.18
N GLN A 344 -9.66 -16.63 20.90
CA GLN A 344 -9.73 -15.23 20.48
C GLN A 344 -10.89 -14.50 21.18
N GLN A 345 -10.56 -13.42 21.87
CA GLN A 345 -11.54 -12.62 22.61
C GLN A 345 -12.57 -12.00 21.66
N GLN A 346 -12.10 -11.43 20.55
CA GLN A 346 -12.91 -10.77 19.54
C GLN A 346 -12.25 -10.87 18.17
N TRP A 347 -13.00 -10.56 17.10
CA TRP A 347 -12.46 -10.51 15.74
C TRP A 347 -13.35 -9.70 14.80
N LEU A 348 -12.76 -8.99 13.84
CA LEU A 348 -13.49 -8.42 12.69
C LEU A 348 -13.14 -9.17 11.41
N THR A 349 -14.16 -9.58 10.67
CA THR A 349 -14.04 -10.11 9.30
C THR A 349 -14.88 -9.29 8.32
N ARG A 350 -14.24 -8.52 7.44
CA ARG A 350 -14.96 -7.69 6.46
C ARG A 350 -14.66 -8.05 5.00
N ASN A 351 -15.68 -7.99 4.14
CA ASN A 351 -15.55 -8.23 2.70
C ASN A 351 -14.76 -9.51 2.37
N SER A 352 -14.99 -10.58 3.12
CA SER A 352 -14.24 -11.83 3.00
C SER A 352 -15.14 -13.00 2.61
N GLN A 353 -14.53 -14.11 2.17
CA GLN A 353 -15.21 -15.36 1.86
C GLN A 353 -14.58 -16.47 2.70
N LEU A 354 -15.34 -17.12 3.56
CA LEU A 354 -14.87 -18.23 4.38
C LEU A 354 -15.60 -19.51 3.99
N GLY A 355 -14.96 -20.68 4.10
CA GLY A 355 -15.66 -21.96 3.97
C GLY A 355 -16.66 -22.15 5.13
N SER A 356 -16.19 -21.90 6.36
CA SER A 356 -17.05 -21.74 7.54
C SER A 356 -16.30 -21.04 8.68
N TRP A 357 -17.01 -20.69 9.75
CA TRP A 357 -16.43 -20.17 10.99
C TRP A 357 -16.88 -21.02 12.18
N THR A 358 -15.98 -21.25 13.12
CA THR A 358 -16.27 -21.84 14.44
C THR A 358 -15.52 -21.09 15.54
N GLY A 359 -15.98 -21.27 16.77
CA GLY A 359 -15.42 -20.61 17.94
C GLY A 359 -15.95 -19.20 18.15
N SER A 360 -15.92 -18.76 19.41
CA SER A 360 -16.29 -17.41 19.84
C SER A 360 -15.91 -17.22 21.30
N ASN A 361 -15.56 -16.00 21.69
CA ASN A 361 -15.47 -15.63 23.10
C ASN A 361 -16.42 -14.48 23.42
N TRP A 362 -16.08 -13.22 23.11
CA TRP A 362 -16.90 -12.06 23.50
C TRP A 362 -17.54 -11.30 22.34
N ASN A 363 -16.86 -11.17 21.19
CA ASN A 363 -17.36 -10.32 20.11
C ASN A 363 -16.77 -10.69 18.74
N MET A 364 -17.44 -11.55 17.95
CA MET A 364 -17.03 -11.79 16.56
C MET A 364 -17.97 -11.06 15.60
N VAL A 365 -17.40 -10.17 14.78
CA VAL A 365 -18.15 -9.27 13.91
C VAL A 365 -17.82 -9.57 12.45
N PHE A 366 -18.87 -9.71 11.63
CA PHE A 366 -18.77 -9.99 10.21
C PHE A 366 -19.49 -8.91 9.41
N VAL A 367 -18.83 -8.33 8.41
CA VAL A 367 -19.40 -7.21 7.64
C VAL A 367 -19.17 -7.40 6.16
N GLY A 368 -20.24 -7.57 5.38
CA GLY A 368 -20.10 -7.86 3.95
C GLY A 368 -19.37 -9.17 3.66
N SER A 369 -19.32 -10.11 4.61
CA SER A 369 -18.58 -11.36 4.47
C SER A 369 -19.52 -12.53 4.17
N GLN A 370 -19.01 -13.53 3.46
CA GLN A 370 -19.74 -14.72 3.02
C GLN A 370 -19.21 -15.97 3.72
N GLY A 371 -20.07 -17.00 3.86
CA GLY A 371 -19.73 -18.23 4.58
C GLY A 371 -19.48 -18.03 6.08
N VAL A 372 -20.10 -16.99 6.64
CA VAL A 372 -20.03 -16.60 8.06
C VAL A 372 -21.37 -16.89 8.75
N PRO A 373 -21.41 -17.06 10.08
CA PRO A 373 -22.66 -17.25 10.81
C PRO A 373 -23.56 -16.02 10.72
N GLY A 374 -24.87 -16.23 10.91
CA GLY A 374 -25.81 -15.12 11.11
C GLY A 374 -25.66 -14.49 12.50
N THR A 375 -26.28 -13.33 12.71
CA THR A 375 -26.30 -12.66 14.02
C THR A 375 -26.98 -13.54 15.08
N SER A 376 -26.28 -13.80 16.18
CA SER A 376 -26.78 -14.58 17.32
C SER A 376 -26.37 -14.00 18.68
N PHE A 377 -25.78 -12.80 18.70
CA PHE A 377 -25.41 -12.11 19.94
C PHE A 377 -26.62 -12.03 20.91
N PRO A 378 -26.46 -12.40 22.19
CA PRO A 378 -25.19 -12.60 22.90
C PRO A 378 -24.58 -14.00 22.86
N ASN A 379 -25.29 -15.03 22.37
CA ASN A 379 -24.80 -16.42 22.46
C ASN A 379 -25.16 -17.31 21.25
N PRO A 380 -24.17 -17.78 20.46
CA PRO A 380 -22.78 -17.30 20.46
C PRO A 380 -22.72 -15.80 20.07
N PRO A 381 -21.72 -15.03 20.53
CA PRO A 381 -21.64 -13.59 20.33
C PRO A 381 -21.18 -13.20 18.91
N TYR A 382 -22.02 -13.54 17.93
CA TYR A 382 -21.86 -13.20 16.52
C TYR A 382 -22.72 -12.01 16.14
N THR A 383 -22.10 -11.03 15.49
CA THR A 383 -22.77 -9.85 14.90
C THR A 383 -22.48 -9.82 13.42
N THR A 384 -23.51 -9.95 12.59
CA THR A 384 -23.36 -10.02 11.14
C THR A 384 -24.13 -8.90 10.46
N VAL A 385 -23.40 -8.09 9.69
CA VAL A 385 -23.93 -7.02 8.85
C VAL A 385 -23.75 -7.45 7.40
N ALA A 386 -24.85 -7.47 6.64
CA ALA A 386 -24.88 -8.08 5.32
C ALA A 386 -23.93 -7.45 4.29
N GLN A 387 -23.65 -6.15 4.40
CA GLN A 387 -22.86 -5.38 3.44
C GLN A 387 -21.99 -4.36 4.17
N SER A 388 -20.81 -4.08 3.62
CA SER A 388 -20.03 -2.89 4.02
C SER A 388 -20.58 -1.68 3.24
N PRO A 389 -21.20 -0.67 3.87
CA PRO A 389 -21.89 0.38 3.11
C PRO A 389 -20.95 1.21 2.23
N VAL A 390 -19.73 1.46 2.72
CA VAL A 390 -18.68 2.12 1.96
C VAL A 390 -17.34 1.54 2.39
N SER A 391 -16.53 1.09 1.44
CA SER A 391 -15.20 0.57 1.74
C SER A 391 -14.26 0.83 0.57
N ARG A 392 -12.98 0.93 0.86
CA ARG A 392 -11.91 0.94 -0.15
C ARG A 392 -10.84 0.00 0.35
N GLU A 393 -10.38 -0.92 -0.47
CA GLU A 393 -9.28 -1.79 -0.04
C GLU A 393 -7.95 -1.00 0.00
N LYS A 394 -7.03 -1.43 0.87
CA LYS A 394 -5.75 -0.76 1.10
C LYS A 394 -4.92 -0.71 -0.19
N PRO A 395 -4.25 0.41 -0.52
CA PRO A 395 -3.24 0.41 -1.59
C PRO A 395 -2.09 -0.56 -1.30
N PHE A 396 -1.55 -1.21 -2.33
CA PHE A 396 -0.46 -2.17 -2.18
C PHE A 396 0.55 -2.09 -3.32
N LEU A 397 1.80 -2.41 -3.01
CA LEU A 397 2.89 -2.53 -3.96
C LEU A 397 2.73 -3.84 -4.74
N TYR A 398 2.91 -3.80 -6.06
CA TYR A 398 2.93 -5.00 -6.90
C TYR A 398 3.89 -4.82 -8.08
N VAL A 399 4.17 -5.92 -8.78
CA VAL A 399 4.96 -5.97 -10.00
C VAL A 399 4.03 -6.32 -11.16
N ASP A 400 3.99 -5.45 -12.18
CA ASP A 400 3.17 -5.69 -13.37
C ASP A 400 3.78 -6.77 -14.28
N GLY A 401 3.03 -7.18 -15.31
CA GLY A 401 3.45 -8.25 -16.23
C GLY A 401 4.74 -7.95 -17.00
N ASP A 402 5.20 -6.70 -16.99
CA ASP A 402 6.44 -6.24 -17.62
C ASP A 402 7.58 -6.09 -16.60
N GLY A 403 7.39 -6.53 -15.36
CA GLY A 403 8.39 -6.47 -14.29
C GLY A 403 8.50 -5.09 -13.60
N ALA A 404 7.65 -4.12 -13.95
CA ALA A 404 7.71 -2.79 -13.34
C ALA A 404 6.97 -2.75 -12.00
N TYR A 405 7.57 -2.11 -11.01
CA TYR A 405 6.95 -1.89 -9.71
C TYR A 405 5.92 -0.77 -9.80
N ARG A 406 4.77 -1.02 -9.18
CA ARG A 406 3.59 -0.15 -9.20
C ARG A 406 2.93 -0.17 -7.84
N VAL A 407 2.16 0.87 -7.53
CA VAL A 407 1.21 0.83 -6.41
C VAL A 407 -0.20 0.78 -6.97
N PHE A 408 -0.92 -0.30 -6.68
CA PHE A 408 -2.32 -0.41 -7.04
C PHE A 408 -3.17 0.31 -5.99
N VAL A 409 -4.08 1.17 -6.44
CA VAL A 409 -5.04 1.90 -5.61
C VAL A 409 -6.44 1.38 -5.93
N PRO A 410 -7.01 0.50 -5.09
CA PRO A 410 -8.35 -0.04 -5.30
C PRO A 410 -9.42 1.07 -5.35
N SER A 411 -10.43 0.88 -6.21
CA SER A 411 -11.58 1.77 -6.29
C SER A 411 -12.42 1.74 -5.01
N LEU A 412 -13.11 2.85 -4.74
CA LEU A 412 -14.16 2.89 -3.72
C LEU A 412 -15.29 1.92 -4.09
N ARG A 413 -15.77 1.14 -3.12
CA ARG A 413 -16.90 0.23 -3.24
C ARG A 413 -18.01 0.70 -2.30
N THR A 414 -19.25 0.52 -2.73
CA THR A 414 -20.43 0.76 -1.90
C THR A 414 -21.24 -0.52 -1.77
N ASN A 415 -21.88 -0.71 -0.61
CA ASN A 415 -22.67 -1.90 -0.29
C ASN A 415 -21.94 -3.21 -0.64
N SER A 416 -20.63 -3.26 -0.38
CA SER A 416 -19.79 -4.34 -0.86
C SER A 416 -19.98 -5.62 -0.06
N THR A 417 -19.83 -6.74 -0.75
CA THR A 417 -19.76 -8.08 -0.18
C THR A 417 -18.62 -8.86 -0.81
N GLY A 418 -18.01 -9.77 -0.05
CA GLY A 418 -16.93 -10.64 -0.51
C GLY A 418 -15.71 -9.87 -1.02
N THR A 419 -14.73 -10.64 -1.50
CA THR A 419 -13.45 -10.11 -1.94
C THR A 419 -13.59 -9.24 -3.20
N ALA A 420 -12.79 -8.18 -3.30
CA ALA A 420 -12.70 -7.28 -4.43
C ALA A 420 -12.04 -7.91 -5.67
N TRP A 421 -11.47 -9.10 -5.51
CA TRP A 421 -10.74 -9.84 -6.55
C TRP A 421 -11.41 -11.18 -6.92
N ALA A 422 -12.64 -11.42 -6.44
CA ALA A 422 -13.38 -12.64 -6.72
C ALA A 422 -13.56 -12.91 -8.24
N ASP A 423 -13.77 -11.84 -9.02
CA ASP A 423 -13.97 -11.90 -10.48
C ASP A 423 -12.67 -11.65 -11.26
N GLY A 424 -11.51 -11.83 -10.63
CA GLY A 424 -10.18 -11.62 -11.22
C GLY A 424 -9.56 -10.28 -10.83
N SER A 425 -9.14 -9.48 -11.81
CA SER A 425 -8.46 -8.21 -11.56
C SER A 425 -9.38 -7.22 -10.84
N PRO A 426 -8.99 -6.69 -9.66
CA PRO A 426 -9.80 -5.71 -8.95
C PRO A 426 -9.93 -4.40 -9.76
N SER A 427 -11.02 -3.67 -9.55
CA SER A 427 -11.16 -2.30 -10.04
C SER A 427 -10.27 -1.34 -9.26
N GLY A 428 -9.55 -0.47 -9.95
CA GLY A 428 -8.63 0.49 -9.35
C GLY A 428 -7.68 1.12 -10.37
N THR A 429 -6.66 1.81 -9.88
CA THR A 429 -5.65 2.48 -10.71
C THR A 429 -4.25 2.08 -10.28
N SER A 430 -3.38 1.80 -11.25
CA SER A 430 -1.97 1.48 -11.01
C SER A 430 -1.09 2.70 -11.18
N LEU A 431 -0.52 3.19 -10.09
CA LEU A 431 0.43 4.30 -10.10
C LEU A 431 1.85 3.79 -10.37
N SER A 432 2.61 4.46 -11.25
CA SER A 432 4.04 4.16 -11.43
C SER A 432 4.80 4.45 -10.14
N LEU A 433 5.78 3.60 -9.79
CA LEU A 433 6.69 3.87 -8.68
C LEU A 433 7.45 5.19 -8.86
N ASP A 434 7.65 5.67 -10.08
CA ASP A 434 8.27 6.98 -10.34
C ASP A 434 7.45 8.17 -9.81
N THR A 435 6.16 7.98 -9.55
CA THR A 435 5.30 8.99 -8.91
C THR A 435 5.50 9.04 -7.39
N PHE A 436 6.28 8.12 -6.82
CA PHE A 436 6.57 8.04 -5.40
C PHE A 436 7.98 8.56 -5.12
N HIS A 437 8.13 9.20 -3.97
CA HIS A 437 9.40 9.29 -3.29
C HIS A 437 9.56 8.05 -2.41
N VAL A 438 10.57 7.23 -2.70
CA VAL A 438 10.92 6.05 -1.90
C VAL A 438 11.73 6.52 -0.69
N VAL A 439 11.06 6.61 0.45
CA VAL A 439 11.63 7.07 1.72
C VAL A 439 12.45 5.94 2.34
N LYS A 440 13.68 6.25 2.74
CA LYS A 440 14.66 5.30 3.32
C LYS A 440 15.19 5.82 4.65
N PRO A 441 15.68 4.94 5.54
CA PRO A 441 16.28 5.35 6.81
C PRO A 441 17.28 6.50 6.64
N GLY A 442 17.15 7.54 7.47
CA GLY A 442 17.93 8.78 7.38
C GLY A 442 17.27 9.93 6.61
N ALA A 443 16.15 9.69 5.93
CA ALA A 443 15.38 10.76 5.29
C ALA A 443 14.81 11.74 6.33
N THR A 444 14.82 13.04 6.03
CA THR A 444 14.33 14.10 6.92
C THR A 444 12.91 14.51 6.59
N ALA A 445 12.16 15.01 7.58
CA ALA A 445 10.82 15.53 7.36
C ALA A 445 10.77 16.65 6.29
N ALA A 446 11.83 17.47 6.19
CA ALA A 446 11.98 18.46 5.13
C ALA A 446 12.00 17.84 3.71
N GLN A 447 12.73 16.73 3.53
CA GLN A 447 12.78 16.01 2.24
C GLN A 447 11.42 15.41 1.89
N LEU A 448 10.73 14.82 2.87
CA LEU A 448 9.40 14.25 2.69
C LEU A 448 8.38 15.34 2.30
N ASN A 449 8.38 16.47 3.00
CA ASN A 449 7.53 17.61 2.67
C ASN A 449 7.85 18.21 1.30
N ALA A 450 9.13 18.31 0.93
CA ALA A 450 9.53 18.77 -0.40
C ALA A 450 9.03 17.83 -1.50
N ALA A 451 9.07 16.50 -1.29
CA ALA A 451 8.54 15.53 -2.22
C ALA A 451 7.01 15.64 -2.36
N LEU A 452 6.28 15.76 -1.25
CA LEU A 452 4.83 15.97 -1.24
C LEU A 452 4.44 17.26 -1.99
N ALA A 453 5.16 18.37 -1.72
CA ALA A 453 4.96 19.65 -2.40
C ALA A 453 5.28 19.58 -3.90
N ALA A 454 6.24 18.75 -4.31
CA ALA A 454 6.58 18.48 -5.70
C ALA A 454 5.59 17.53 -6.41
N GLY A 455 4.49 17.15 -5.76
CA GLY A 455 3.47 16.29 -6.37
C GLY A 455 3.76 14.79 -6.28
N LYS A 456 4.74 14.35 -5.48
CA LYS A 456 5.01 12.92 -5.26
C LYS A 456 4.08 12.32 -4.21
N ASN A 457 3.87 11.02 -4.32
CA ASN A 457 3.39 10.16 -3.24
C ASN A 457 4.57 9.72 -2.36
N LEU A 458 4.30 9.08 -1.22
CA LEU A 458 5.35 8.52 -0.36
C LEU A 458 5.23 6.99 -0.30
N LEU A 459 6.31 6.29 -0.63
CA LEU A 459 6.48 4.88 -0.31
C LEU A 459 7.51 4.80 0.83
N VAL A 460 7.04 4.53 2.04
CA VAL A 460 7.86 4.55 3.25
C VAL A 460 8.38 3.15 3.51
N THR A 461 9.66 2.94 3.24
CA THR A 461 10.30 1.64 3.42
C THR A 461 10.49 1.32 4.92
N PRO A 462 10.72 0.06 5.30
CA PRO A 462 10.75 -0.34 6.71
C PRO A 462 11.85 0.40 7.49
N GLY A 463 11.44 1.16 8.50
CA GLY A 463 12.34 1.94 9.36
C GLY A 463 11.58 2.77 10.40
N VAL A 464 12.33 3.42 11.28
CA VAL A 464 11.84 4.40 12.26
C VAL A 464 12.35 5.78 11.85
N TYR A 465 11.44 6.72 11.66
CA TYR A 465 11.67 8.03 11.06
C TYR A 465 11.33 9.13 12.05
N HIS A 466 12.35 9.80 12.56
CA HIS A 466 12.20 10.95 13.42
C HIS A 466 11.85 12.21 12.60
N LEU A 467 10.86 12.96 13.06
CA LEU A 467 10.32 14.12 12.39
C LEU A 467 10.55 15.36 13.25
N ASP A 468 11.34 16.31 12.74
CA ASP A 468 11.58 17.61 13.37
C ASP A 468 10.53 18.68 12.99
N GLN A 469 9.68 18.36 12.00
CA GLN A 469 8.56 19.17 11.55
C GLN A 469 7.42 18.29 11.05
N THR A 470 6.20 18.80 11.12
CA THR A 470 4.98 18.08 10.71
C THR A 470 5.00 17.77 9.22
N LEU A 471 4.66 16.54 8.85
CA LEU A 471 4.41 16.16 7.46
C LEU A 471 3.08 16.76 6.97
N GLN A 472 3.11 17.45 5.84
CA GLN A 472 1.98 18.19 5.26
C GLN A 472 1.46 17.49 4.00
N VAL A 473 0.37 16.73 4.13
CA VAL A 473 -0.27 16.04 3.01
C VAL A 473 -1.41 16.90 2.47
N ASN A 474 -1.07 17.81 1.57
CA ASN A 474 -1.99 18.86 1.10
C ASN A 474 -2.62 18.61 -0.27
N ARG A 475 -2.12 17.61 -1.02
CA ARG A 475 -2.59 17.32 -2.37
C ARG A 475 -3.63 16.21 -2.33
N ALA A 476 -4.76 16.42 -3.00
CA ALA A 476 -5.75 15.38 -3.25
C ALA A 476 -5.10 14.15 -3.92
N GLU A 477 -5.70 12.97 -3.75
CA GLU A 477 -5.19 11.69 -4.26
C GLU A 477 -3.81 11.25 -3.75
N THR A 478 -3.22 11.94 -2.78
CA THR A 478 -1.90 11.52 -2.26
C THR A 478 -1.97 10.16 -1.60
N VAL A 479 -1.04 9.28 -1.96
CA VAL A 479 -0.82 8.00 -1.30
C VAL A 479 0.42 8.09 -0.41
N VAL A 480 0.26 7.76 0.86
CA VAL A 480 1.33 7.49 1.81
C VAL A 480 1.23 6.02 2.21
N LEU A 481 2.09 5.19 1.62
CA LEU A 481 2.10 3.74 1.83
C LEU A 481 3.36 3.34 2.59
N GLY A 482 3.21 2.82 3.80
CA GLY A 482 4.27 2.20 4.58
C GLY A 482 4.43 0.72 4.26
N LEU A 483 5.69 0.25 4.27
CA LEU A 483 6.06 -1.16 4.21
C LEU A 483 6.67 -1.57 5.55
N GLY A 484 6.40 -2.80 5.99
CA GLY A 484 7.06 -3.39 7.16
C GLY A 484 6.87 -2.60 8.45
N LEU A 485 5.67 -2.04 8.65
CA LEU A 485 5.31 -1.24 9.84
C LEU A 485 6.23 0.00 10.00
N ALA A 486 6.51 0.67 8.88
CA ALA A 486 7.23 1.94 8.87
C ALA A 486 6.66 2.90 9.92
N THR A 487 7.55 3.47 10.73
CA THR A 487 7.18 4.19 11.96
C THR A 487 7.61 5.65 11.88
N PHE A 488 6.70 6.58 12.14
CA PHE A 488 6.99 8.00 12.32
C PHE A 488 7.02 8.37 13.80
N VAL A 489 8.06 9.09 14.21
CA VAL A 489 8.22 9.60 15.58
C VAL A 489 8.29 11.14 15.53
N PRO A 490 7.28 11.87 16.02
CA PRO A 490 7.37 13.32 16.12
C PRO A 490 8.31 13.73 17.26
N ASP A 491 9.35 14.46 16.93
CA ASP A 491 10.23 15.09 17.92
C ASP A 491 9.66 16.44 18.37
N ASN A 492 10.12 16.94 19.51
CA ASN A 492 9.82 18.29 20.00
C ASN A 492 8.31 18.60 20.21
N GLY A 493 7.47 17.58 20.32
CA GLY A 493 6.03 17.73 20.63
C GLY A 493 5.20 18.27 19.46
N ILE A 494 5.65 18.07 18.23
CA ILE A 494 4.89 18.42 17.03
C ILE A 494 3.81 17.38 16.71
N THR A 495 2.84 17.74 15.88
CA THR A 495 2.03 16.72 15.18
C THR A 495 2.88 16.02 14.12
N ALA A 496 2.84 14.68 14.05
CA ALA A 496 3.64 13.94 13.07
C ALA A 496 3.14 14.16 11.63
N MET A 497 1.82 14.12 11.42
CA MET A 497 1.21 14.29 10.10
C MET A 497 -0.10 15.08 10.15
N LYS A 498 -0.24 16.04 9.24
CA LYS A 498 -1.50 16.72 8.94
C LYS A 498 -1.91 16.44 7.50
N VAL A 499 -3.15 16.01 7.32
CA VAL A 499 -3.80 15.88 6.02
C VAL A 499 -4.74 17.08 5.85
N ALA A 500 -4.68 17.76 4.71
CA ALA A 500 -5.61 18.86 4.41
C ALA A 500 -7.04 18.35 4.15
N ASP A 501 -8.02 19.27 4.11
CA ASP A 501 -9.41 18.96 3.74
C ASP A 501 -9.52 18.75 2.22
N VAL A 502 -8.99 17.63 1.73
CA VAL A 502 -8.90 17.31 0.30
C VAL A 502 -9.36 15.88 0.02
N ASP A 503 -9.84 15.68 -1.21
CA ASP A 503 -10.31 14.37 -1.65
C ASP A 503 -9.22 13.31 -1.63
N GLY A 504 -9.63 12.10 -1.25
CA GLY A 504 -8.97 10.87 -1.64
C GLY A 504 -7.53 10.73 -1.19
N VAL A 505 -7.12 11.26 -0.04
CA VAL A 505 -5.82 10.88 0.53
C VAL A 505 -5.91 9.43 1.03
N LYS A 506 -4.86 8.64 0.81
CA LYS A 506 -4.75 7.27 1.33
C LYS A 506 -3.49 7.16 2.20
N VAL A 507 -3.67 6.98 3.50
CA VAL A 507 -2.58 6.70 4.44
C VAL A 507 -2.69 5.24 4.87
N ALA A 508 -1.63 4.46 4.66
CA ALA A 508 -1.71 3.01 4.77
C ALA A 508 -0.43 2.40 5.36
N GLY A 509 -0.56 1.48 6.33
CA GLY A 509 0.55 0.65 6.82
C GLY A 509 1.63 1.40 7.60
N VAL A 510 1.24 2.41 8.38
CA VAL A 510 2.16 3.26 9.16
C VAL A 510 1.83 3.24 10.65
N LEU A 511 2.88 3.25 11.47
CA LEU A 511 2.79 3.44 12.92
C LEU A 511 3.23 4.86 13.28
N PHE A 512 2.43 5.57 14.06
CA PHE A 512 2.82 6.82 14.71
C PHE A 512 3.20 6.53 16.16
N ASP A 513 4.47 6.71 16.50
CA ASP A 513 5.01 6.42 17.83
C ASP A 513 5.38 7.73 18.53
N ALA A 514 4.72 8.03 19.65
CA ALA A 514 4.85 9.33 20.30
C ALA A 514 6.26 9.57 20.85
N GLY A 515 6.81 10.76 20.58
CA GLY A 515 8.05 11.21 21.19
C GLY A 515 7.89 11.57 22.68
N THR A 516 9.01 11.78 23.37
CA THR A 516 9.06 12.14 24.79
C THR A 516 8.34 13.46 25.11
N ALA A 517 8.43 14.43 24.20
CA ALA A 517 7.72 15.70 24.31
C ALA A 517 6.26 15.52 23.92
N ASN A 518 5.35 16.07 24.73
CA ASN A 518 3.92 15.90 24.51
C ASN A 518 3.46 16.57 23.21
N SER A 519 2.96 15.75 22.29
CA SER A 519 2.34 16.23 21.05
C SER A 519 0.86 16.56 21.28
N PRO A 520 0.32 17.70 20.81
CA PRO A 520 -1.11 17.98 20.90
C PRO A 520 -1.94 16.91 20.19
N THR A 521 -1.52 16.53 18.98
CA THR A 521 -2.04 15.42 18.19
C THR A 521 -0.88 14.62 17.60
N LEU A 522 -1.01 13.31 17.35
CA LEU A 522 -0.03 12.59 16.51
C LEU A 522 -0.40 12.71 15.02
N MET A 523 -1.69 12.58 14.71
CA MET A 523 -2.22 12.75 13.37
C MET A 523 -3.52 13.57 13.38
N GLU A 524 -3.68 14.42 12.36
CA GLU A 524 -4.90 15.21 12.12
C GLU A 524 -5.32 15.06 10.66
N VAL A 525 -6.58 14.68 10.42
CA VAL A 525 -7.19 14.54 9.08
C VAL A 525 -8.21 15.64 8.87
N GLY A 526 -7.87 16.61 8.03
CA GLY A 526 -8.58 17.87 7.88
C GLY A 526 -8.24 18.84 9.01
N PRO A 527 -8.10 20.15 8.76
CA PRO A 527 -8.01 21.15 9.81
C PRO A 527 -9.31 21.24 10.63
N PRO A 528 -9.29 21.85 11.84
CA PRO A 528 -10.50 22.13 12.61
C PRO A 528 -11.55 22.90 11.79
N ASN A 529 -12.82 22.55 11.96
CA ASN A 529 -13.96 23.09 11.21
C ASN A 529 -13.99 22.73 9.71
N SER A 530 -13.31 21.65 9.32
CA SER A 530 -13.53 21.01 8.01
C SER A 530 -15.01 20.66 7.84
N SER A 531 -15.53 20.88 6.64
CA SER A 531 -16.96 20.69 6.31
C SER A 531 -17.18 20.40 4.82
N ALA A 532 -16.11 20.21 4.04
CA ALA A 532 -16.22 19.81 2.66
C ALA A 532 -16.69 18.34 2.59
N PRO A 533 -17.73 18.02 1.82
CA PRO A 533 -18.14 16.63 1.66
C PRO A 533 -17.17 15.90 0.71
N HIS A 534 -16.69 14.73 1.13
CA HIS A 534 -15.75 13.90 0.38
C HIS A 534 -16.34 12.54 -0.05
N ALA A 535 -17.66 12.38 -0.01
CA ALA A 535 -18.33 11.08 -0.17
C ALA A 535 -17.98 10.31 -1.46
N ALA A 536 -17.74 11.02 -2.57
CA ALA A 536 -17.38 10.40 -3.85
C ALA A 536 -15.96 9.83 -3.85
N ASN A 537 -15.07 10.40 -3.04
CA ASN A 537 -13.67 10.02 -2.96
C ASN A 537 -13.09 10.39 -1.59
N PRO A 538 -13.48 9.67 -0.54
CA PRO A 538 -13.12 10.03 0.82
C PRO A 538 -11.64 9.84 1.05
N THR A 539 -11.07 10.55 2.02
CA THR A 539 -9.77 10.16 2.60
C THR A 539 -9.93 8.82 3.34
N SER A 540 -8.92 7.94 3.31
CA SER A 540 -8.98 6.66 4.04
C SER A 540 -7.68 6.32 4.74
N LEU A 541 -7.81 5.73 5.93
CA LEU A 541 -6.74 5.25 6.79
C LEU A 541 -6.81 3.72 6.87
N HIS A 542 -5.73 3.04 6.52
CA HIS A 542 -5.65 1.57 6.50
C HIS A 542 -4.46 1.07 7.30
N ASP A 543 -4.66 0.20 8.29
CA ASP A 543 -3.54 -0.30 9.10
C ASP A 543 -2.70 0.86 9.67
N VAL A 544 -3.39 1.89 10.18
CA VAL A 544 -2.77 3.07 10.78
C VAL A 544 -2.81 2.92 12.28
N TYR A 545 -1.63 2.85 12.88
CA TYR A 545 -1.47 2.52 14.28
C TYR A 545 -0.85 3.67 15.06
N PHE A 546 -1.13 3.75 16.35
CA PHE A 546 -0.61 4.77 17.25
C PHE A 546 -0.11 4.13 18.52
N ARG A 547 1.06 4.56 18.98
CA ARG A 547 1.66 4.11 20.23
C ARG A 547 2.07 5.31 21.08
N VAL A 548 1.65 5.31 22.35
CA VAL A 548 2.05 6.30 23.36
C VAL A 548 2.74 5.58 24.52
N GLY A 549 4.06 5.47 24.44
CA GLY A 549 4.87 4.73 25.41
C GLY A 549 5.14 3.27 25.04
N GLY A 550 5.93 2.56 25.83
CA GLY A 550 6.19 1.11 25.70
C GLY A 550 7.60 0.83 25.17
N ALA A 551 8.00 1.49 24.08
CA ALA A 551 9.40 1.45 23.63
C ALA A 551 10.29 2.45 24.39
N ALA A 552 9.71 3.59 24.77
CA ALA A 552 10.31 4.66 25.54
C ALA A 552 9.19 5.45 26.23
N VAL A 553 9.52 6.54 26.92
CA VAL A 553 8.50 7.53 27.32
C VAL A 553 7.95 8.19 26.05
N GLY A 554 6.64 8.12 25.85
CA GLY A 554 5.94 8.81 24.76
C GLY A 554 4.71 9.53 25.28
N LYS A 555 4.42 10.73 24.77
CA LYS A 555 3.29 11.56 25.25
C LYS A 555 2.52 12.19 24.10
N ALA A 556 1.20 12.10 24.14
CA ALA A 556 0.33 12.81 23.22
C ALA A 556 -1.00 13.15 23.90
N THR A 557 -1.47 14.39 23.81
CA THR A 557 -2.78 14.76 24.37
C THR A 557 -3.90 14.03 23.63
N THR A 558 -3.87 14.02 22.30
CA THR A 558 -4.74 13.19 21.48
C THR A 558 -3.92 12.43 20.46
N SER A 559 -4.24 11.17 20.15
CA SER A 559 -3.48 10.45 19.12
C SER A 559 -3.98 10.78 17.71
N LEU A 560 -5.30 10.68 17.48
CA LEU A 560 -5.90 10.93 16.17
C LEU A 560 -7.10 11.89 16.28
N VAL A 561 -7.11 12.90 15.42
CA VAL A 561 -8.28 13.77 15.19
C VAL A 561 -8.71 13.66 13.73
N ILE A 562 -9.99 13.34 13.50
CA ILE A 562 -10.61 13.30 12.18
C ILE A 562 -11.63 14.44 12.07
N ASN A 563 -11.26 15.50 11.36
CA ASN A 563 -12.13 16.64 11.10
C ASN A 563 -12.85 16.54 9.76
N SER A 564 -12.22 15.98 8.72
CA SER A 564 -12.84 15.86 7.41
C SER A 564 -14.04 14.90 7.42
N ASP A 565 -15.06 15.25 6.65
CA ASP A 565 -16.23 14.41 6.45
C ASP A 565 -15.89 13.16 5.64
N ASN A 566 -16.74 12.13 5.77
CA ASN A 566 -16.72 10.89 4.98
C ASN A 566 -15.46 10.02 5.12
N VAL A 567 -14.51 10.36 5.99
CA VAL A 567 -13.28 9.58 6.18
C VAL A 567 -13.59 8.12 6.48
N ILE A 568 -12.84 7.22 5.86
CA ILE A 568 -12.91 5.77 6.11
C ILE A 568 -11.70 5.36 6.95
N GLY A 569 -11.92 5.02 8.22
CA GLY A 569 -10.93 4.33 9.03
C GLY A 569 -11.11 2.82 8.91
N ASP A 570 -10.06 2.09 8.58
CA ASP A 570 -10.14 0.66 8.28
C ASP A 570 -8.94 -0.05 8.89
N HIS A 571 -9.17 -0.64 10.07
CA HIS A 571 -8.17 -1.17 10.98
C HIS A 571 -7.26 -0.08 11.54
N MET A 572 -7.63 0.41 12.72
CA MET A 572 -6.82 1.35 13.48
C MET A 572 -6.64 0.81 14.88
N TRP A 573 -5.40 0.81 15.35
CA TRP A 573 -5.10 0.53 16.75
C TRP A 573 -4.44 1.75 17.37
N ILE A 574 -5.12 2.32 18.35
CA ILE A 574 -4.75 3.57 19.00
C ILE A 574 -4.45 3.22 20.46
N TRP A 575 -3.18 3.03 20.80
CA TRP A 575 -2.77 2.40 22.06
C TRP A 575 -1.92 3.35 22.91
N ARG A 576 -2.43 3.69 24.10
CA ARG A 576 -1.58 4.19 25.17
C ARG A 576 -0.96 2.99 25.87
N GLY A 577 0.36 2.93 25.94
CA GLY A 577 1.05 1.73 26.42
C GLY A 577 0.65 1.32 27.83
N ASP A 578 0.39 0.02 28.03
CA ASP A 578 0.13 -0.61 29.34
C ASP A 578 1.33 -1.42 29.87
N HIS A 579 2.30 -1.74 29.01
CA HIS A 579 3.53 -2.46 29.36
C HIS A 579 4.74 -2.00 28.53
N GLY A 580 5.93 -2.42 28.97
CA GLY A 580 7.21 -2.00 28.40
C GLY A 580 7.86 -0.85 29.18
N THR A 581 8.73 -0.10 28.52
CA THR A 581 9.47 1.02 29.09
C THR A 581 8.65 2.32 29.03
N GLY A 582 8.80 3.18 30.05
CA GLY A 582 8.18 4.50 30.06
C GLY A 582 6.68 4.52 30.33
N ILE A 583 6.13 3.42 30.87
CA ILE A 583 4.71 3.28 31.19
C ILE A 583 4.38 3.77 32.60
N GLY A 584 3.22 4.39 32.74
CA GLY A 584 2.61 4.75 34.02
C GLY A 584 1.77 6.03 33.92
N TRP A 585 0.91 6.25 34.91
CA TRP A 585 -0.09 7.32 34.92
C TRP A 585 0.47 8.72 34.62
N ASN A 586 1.70 9.01 35.08
CA ASN A 586 2.38 10.29 34.83
C ASN A 586 3.55 10.19 33.83
N SER A 587 3.81 8.98 33.30
CA SER A 587 4.95 8.69 32.43
C SER A 587 4.58 8.85 30.96
N ASN A 588 3.68 8.00 30.45
CA ASN A 588 3.19 8.03 29.06
C ASN A 588 1.80 8.67 28.99
N THR A 589 1.69 9.93 29.40
CA THR A 589 0.41 10.61 29.48
C THR A 589 -0.26 10.70 28.11
N GLY A 590 -1.56 10.39 28.08
CA GLY A 590 -2.40 10.60 26.92
C GLY A 590 -3.87 10.68 27.28
N ASP A 591 -4.49 11.82 26.97
CA ASP A 591 -5.84 12.13 27.42
C ASP A 591 -6.89 11.34 26.62
N THR A 592 -6.84 11.41 25.30
CA THR A 592 -7.85 10.80 24.42
C THR A 592 -7.23 10.11 23.22
N GLY A 593 -7.73 8.94 22.85
CA GLY A 593 -7.21 8.21 21.69
C GLY A 593 -7.67 8.85 20.38
N LEU A 594 -8.98 8.92 20.20
CA LEU A 594 -9.62 9.34 18.96
C LEU A 594 -10.68 10.43 19.20
N ILE A 595 -10.65 11.48 18.38
CA ILE A 595 -11.74 12.45 18.25
C ILE A 595 -12.21 12.47 16.79
N VAL A 596 -13.50 12.25 16.56
CA VAL A 596 -14.14 12.33 15.24
C VAL A 596 -15.10 13.51 15.21
N ASN A 597 -14.70 14.58 14.53
CA ASN A 597 -15.52 15.77 14.30
C ASN A 597 -16.27 15.73 12.97
N GLY A 598 -15.69 15.12 11.95
CA GLY A 598 -16.29 15.04 10.62
C GLY A 598 -17.58 14.21 10.59
N ASP A 599 -18.53 14.64 9.75
CA ASP A 599 -19.77 13.94 9.50
C ASP A 599 -19.55 12.72 8.60
N ASN A 600 -20.41 11.71 8.73
CA ASN A 600 -20.46 10.52 7.89
C ASN A 600 -19.15 9.71 7.84
N VAL A 601 -18.30 9.84 8.86
CA VAL A 601 -17.10 9.02 9.03
C VAL A 601 -17.50 7.57 9.28
N THR A 602 -16.80 6.63 8.65
CA THR A 602 -17.01 5.18 8.84
C THR A 602 -15.74 4.54 9.35
N ALA A 603 -15.84 3.80 10.46
CA ALA A 603 -14.75 3.04 11.05
C ALA A 603 -15.04 1.54 10.98
N TYR A 604 -14.08 0.76 10.48
CA TYR A 604 -14.04 -0.70 10.53
C TYR A 604 -12.86 -1.11 11.39
N GLY A 605 -13.07 -1.99 12.38
CA GLY A 605 -11.95 -2.56 13.15
C GLY A 605 -11.25 -1.49 13.98
N LEU A 606 -12.00 -0.82 14.85
CA LEU A 606 -11.48 0.26 15.68
C LEU A 606 -11.07 -0.28 17.05
N PHE A 607 -9.78 -0.21 17.35
CA PHE A 607 -9.19 -0.63 18.61
C PHE A 607 -8.59 0.61 19.30
N VAL A 608 -9.07 0.96 20.49
CA VAL A 608 -8.57 2.15 21.22
C VAL A 608 -8.43 1.85 22.69
N GLU A 609 -7.25 2.02 23.29
CA GLU A 609 -6.95 1.45 24.60
C GLU A 609 -6.14 2.35 25.52
N HIS A 610 -6.48 2.27 26.82
CA HIS A 610 -5.77 2.75 28.00
C HIS A 610 -5.53 4.26 28.14
N TYR A 611 -6.21 5.12 27.38
CA TYR A 611 -6.13 6.57 27.55
C TYR A 611 -6.68 7.03 28.91
N GLN A 612 -6.22 8.19 29.39
CA GLN A 612 -6.53 8.67 30.74
C GLN A 612 -7.94 9.26 30.87
N LYS A 613 -8.55 9.67 29.76
CA LYS A 613 -9.93 10.18 29.70
C LYS A 613 -10.76 9.33 28.73
N TYR A 614 -11.60 9.97 27.91
CA TYR A 614 -12.37 9.27 26.89
C TYR A 614 -11.42 8.61 25.90
N GLN A 615 -11.69 7.36 25.56
CA GLN A 615 -10.88 6.61 24.59
C GLN A 615 -11.23 7.09 23.18
N THR A 616 -12.53 7.22 22.90
CA THR A 616 -13.08 7.72 21.64
C THR A 616 -14.19 8.73 21.91
N ILE A 617 -14.12 9.88 21.23
CA ILE A 617 -15.17 10.90 21.19
C ILE A 617 -15.67 11.05 19.75
N TRP A 618 -17.00 11.02 19.58
CA TRP A 618 -17.67 11.19 18.31
C TRP A 618 -18.62 12.38 18.34
N ASN A 619 -18.26 13.43 17.61
CA ASN A 619 -18.99 14.69 17.50
C ASN A 619 -19.75 14.82 16.17
N GLY A 620 -19.31 14.14 15.10
CA GLY A 620 -19.97 14.19 13.79
C GLY A 620 -21.25 13.35 13.70
N ASN A 621 -22.23 13.81 12.93
CA ASN A 621 -23.45 13.10 12.58
C ASN A 621 -23.19 12.02 11.53
N GLY A 622 -24.08 11.02 11.46
CA GLY A 622 -24.01 9.95 10.44
C GLY A 622 -22.84 8.98 10.64
N GLY A 623 -22.14 9.07 11.78
CA GLY A 623 -21.02 8.21 12.09
C GLY A 623 -21.40 6.73 12.13
N ARG A 624 -20.51 5.88 11.61
CA ARG A 624 -20.70 4.43 11.62
C ARG A 624 -19.46 3.72 12.16
N THR A 625 -19.64 2.83 13.13
CA THR A 625 -18.56 1.95 13.62
C THR A 625 -18.96 0.49 13.46
N TYR A 626 -18.11 -0.27 12.79
CA TYR A 626 -18.25 -1.71 12.66
C TYR A 626 -17.07 -2.37 13.35
N PHE A 627 -17.38 -3.05 14.46
CA PHE A 627 -16.42 -3.54 15.43
C PHE A 627 -15.70 -2.41 16.18
N TYR A 628 -15.81 -2.46 17.51
CA TYR A 628 -15.01 -1.66 18.44
C TYR A 628 -14.46 -2.55 19.53
N GLN A 629 -13.18 -2.39 19.85
CA GLN A 629 -12.57 -3.00 21.03
C GLN A 629 -11.84 -1.93 21.84
N ASN A 630 -11.99 -2.03 23.15
CA ASN A 630 -11.34 -1.15 24.10
C ASN A 630 -10.95 -1.90 25.37
N GLU A 631 -9.83 -1.48 25.93
CA GLU A 631 -9.49 -1.65 27.34
C GLU A 631 -9.34 -0.28 28.02
N MET A 632 -9.93 -0.14 29.20
CA MET A 632 -9.77 1.04 30.06
C MET A 632 -8.33 1.10 30.62
N PRO A 633 -7.83 2.28 31.05
CA PRO A 633 -6.48 2.37 31.62
C PRO A 633 -6.39 1.48 32.86
N TYR A 634 -5.34 0.67 32.95
CA TYR A 634 -5.13 -0.21 34.11
C TYR A 634 -4.62 0.55 35.34
N ASP A 635 -3.99 1.68 35.09
CA ASP A 635 -3.14 2.43 35.99
C ASP A 635 -3.73 3.70 36.65
N PRO A 636 -5.06 3.97 36.68
CA PRO A 636 -5.60 4.99 37.57
C PRO A 636 -5.16 4.73 39.02
N PRO A 637 -4.51 5.70 39.71
CA PRO A 637 -3.96 5.45 41.04
C PRO A 637 -5.06 5.30 42.11
N ASN A 638 -6.20 5.96 41.91
CA ASN A 638 -7.39 5.87 42.74
C ASN A 638 -8.58 6.50 42.02
N GLN A 639 -9.79 6.31 42.56
CA GLN A 639 -11.01 6.85 41.96
C GLN A 639 -10.98 8.37 41.84
N ALA A 640 -10.46 9.10 42.82
CA ALA A 640 -10.45 10.57 42.81
C ALA A 640 -9.60 11.15 41.67
N ALA A 641 -8.51 10.46 41.30
CA ALA A 641 -7.68 10.82 40.16
C ALA A 641 -8.35 10.54 38.80
N TRP A 642 -9.39 9.72 38.78
CA TRP A 642 -10.12 9.30 37.58
C TRP A 642 -11.62 9.53 37.74
N MET A 643 -11.98 10.79 37.95
CA MET A 643 -13.36 11.29 37.92
C MET A 643 -13.55 12.20 36.70
N ASN A 644 -14.75 12.17 36.13
CA ASN A 644 -15.21 13.11 35.13
C ASN A 644 -16.38 13.91 35.73
N GLY A 645 -16.07 15.02 36.41
CA GLY A 645 -17.03 15.72 37.25
C GLY A 645 -17.55 14.81 38.37
N SER A 646 -18.85 14.56 38.43
CA SER A 646 -19.46 13.61 39.37
C SER A 646 -19.46 12.15 38.89
N THR A 647 -19.08 11.90 37.64
CA THR A 647 -19.08 10.55 37.03
C THR A 647 -17.79 9.81 37.36
N GLN A 648 -17.89 8.54 37.74
CA GLN A 648 -16.73 7.68 37.96
C GLN A 648 -16.08 7.29 36.63
N GLY A 649 -14.84 7.73 36.39
CA GLY A 649 -14.12 7.46 35.15
C GLY A 649 -14.68 8.17 33.92
N TYR A 650 -14.17 7.74 32.76
CA TYR A 650 -14.55 8.23 31.44
C TYR A 650 -14.99 7.06 30.57
N ALA A 651 -16.00 7.28 29.72
CA ALA A 651 -16.48 6.25 28.80
C ALA A 651 -15.39 5.87 27.78
N ALA A 652 -15.39 4.60 27.37
CA ALA A 652 -14.62 4.15 26.22
C ALA A 652 -15.10 4.83 24.95
N TYR A 653 -16.41 4.88 24.75
CA TYR A 653 -17.02 5.42 23.54
C TYR A 653 -18.05 6.50 23.89
N LYS A 654 -17.73 7.77 23.61
CA LYS A 654 -18.60 8.91 23.83
C LYS A 654 -19.15 9.43 22.50
N VAL A 655 -20.46 9.33 22.30
CA VAL A 655 -21.18 10.12 21.28
C VAL A 655 -21.67 11.40 21.93
N ALA A 656 -21.33 12.55 21.36
CA ALA A 656 -21.70 13.85 21.91
C ALA A 656 -23.22 14.06 21.91
N ASP A 657 -23.72 14.80 22.91
CA ASP A 657 -25.17 14.90 23.18
C ASP A 657 -25.96 15.58 22.06
N HIS A 658 -25.28 16.40 21.25
CA HIS A 658 -25.88 17.09 20.10
C HIS A 658 -25.95 16.22 18.84
N VAL A 659 -25.32 15.04 18.83
CA VAL A 659 -25.36 14.13 17.69
C VAL A 659 -26.76 13.57 17.52
N THR A 660 -27.28 13.66 16.30
CA THR A 660 -28.65 13.26 15.96
C THR A 660 -28.72 11.94 15.21
N SER A 661 -27.59 11.43 14.69
CA SER A 661 -27.52 10.15 13.99
C SER A 661 -26.15 9.51 14.18
N HIS A 662 -26.13 8.25 14.60
CA HIS A 662 -24.91 7.45 14.76
C HIS A 662 -25.27 5.96 14.79
N GLN A 663 -24.43 5.07 14.27
CA GLN A 663 -24.67 3.63 14.33
C GLN A 663 -23.39 2.88 14.67
N ALA A 664 -23.44 1.95 15.62
CA ALA A 664 -22.30 1.10 15.92
C ALA A 664 -22.70 -0.36 16.18
N TYR A 665 -21.88 -1.30 15.69
CA TYR A 665 -22.16 -2.74 15.70
C TYR A 665 -20.97 -3.51 16.30
N GLY A 666 -21.21 -4.34 17.30
CA GLY A 666 -20.20 -5.18 17.94
C GLY A 666 -19.16 -4.38 18.73
N LEU A 667 -19.53 -3.84 19.89
CA LEU A 667 -18.64 -3.03 20.72
C LEU A 667 -18.25 -3.77 22.00
N GLY A 668 -16.94 -3.90 22.25
CA GLY A 668 -16.37 -4.43 23.49
C GLY A 668 -15.62 -3.37 24.28
N SER A 669 -15.81 -3.31 25.60
CA SER A 669 -14.99 -2.49 26.51
C SER A 669 -14.65 -3.24 27.79
N TYR A 670 -13.36 -3.35 28.10
CA TYR A 670 -12.84 -4.20 29.15
C TYR A 670 -12.14 -3.37 30.22
N CYS A 671 -12.16 -3.81 31.48
CA CYS A 671 -11.37 -3.23 32.56
C CYS A 671 -10.47 -4.26 33.23
N TYR A 672 -9.28 -3.83 33.60
CA TYR A 672 -8.33 -4.54 34.45
C TYR A 672 -7.59 -3.53 35.33
N PHE A 673 -8.30 -2.91 36.28
CA PHE A 673 -7.73 -1.88 37.16
C PHE A 673 -6.77 -2.49 38.20
N ASN A 674 -5.66 -3.08 37.75
CA ASN A 674 -4.74 -3.85 38.58
C ASN A 674 -3.96 -2.98 39.58
N VAL A 675 -3.70 -1.71 39.25
CA VAL A 675 -3.05 -0.75 40.16
C VAL A 675 -3.96 -0.44 41.35
N ASN A 676 -5.26 -0.29 41.10
CA ASN A 676 -6.24 -0.10 42.15
C ASN A 676 -7.60 -0.73 41.79
N PRO A 677 -7.85 -1.99 42.20
CA PRO A 677 -9.08 -2.71 41.84
C PRO A 677 -10.38 -2.12 42.40
N SER A 678 -10.30 -1.14 43.30
CA SER A 678 -11.48 -0.42 43.81
C SER A 678 -11.99 0.67 42.86
N VAL A 679 -11.20 1.02 41.84
CA VAL A 679 -11.62 1.94 40.78
C VAL A 679 -12.79 1.33 40.01
N ALA A 680 -13.76 2.17 39.69
CA ALA A 680 -14.90 1.84 38.88
C ALA A 680 -15.03 2.85 37.72
N ALA A 681 -15.45 2.33 36.57
CA ALA A 681 -16.03 3.11 35.50
C ALA A 681 -17.55 3.07 35.64
N GLU A 682 -18.19 4.24 35.59
CA GLU A 682 -19.63 4.35 35.66
C GLU A 682 -20.31 3.68 34.45
N ARG A 683 -19.71 3.81 33.27
CA ARG A 683 -20.25 3.29 32.01
C ARG A 683 -19.15 3.08 30.98
N ALA A 684 -19.31 2.09 30.10
CA ALA A 684 -18.41 1.90 28.96
C ALA A 684 -18.75 2.82 27.79
N ILE A 685 -20.03 3.03 27.50
CA ILE A 685 -20.51 3.84 26.38
C ILE A 685 -21.38 4.98 26.94
N GLU A 686 -21.20 6.18 26.39
CA GLU A 686 -22.04 7.34 26.70
C GLU A 686 -22.59 7.92 25.40
N ALA A 687 -23.91 8.09 25.30
CA ALA A 687 -24.56 8.54 24.08
C ALA A 687 -25.90 9.25 24.36
N PRO A 688 -26.38 10.13 23.46
CA PRO A 688 -27.73 10.67 23.58
C PRO A 688 -28.78 9.58 23.37
N VAL A 689 -29.91 9.67 24.08
CA VAL A 689 -31.10 8.83 23.84
C VAL A 689 -31.85 9.38 22.64
N ASN A 690 -31.53 8.86 21.45
CA ASN A 690 -32.14 9.29 20.18
C ASN A 690 -32.43 8.05 19.31
N PRO A 691 -33.61 7.93 18.68
CA PRO A 691 -33.95 6.78 17.82
C PRO A 691 -33.01 6.54 16.64
N ASN A 692 -32.17 7.50 16.27
CA ASN A 692 -31.19 7.41 15.19
C ASN A 692 -29.74 7.26 15.68
N VAL A 693 -29.50 7.26 17.00
CA VAL A 693 -28.21 6.96 17.62
C VAL A 693 -28.30 5.55 18.19
N ARG A 694 -27.86 4.56 17.41
CA ARG A 694 -28.09 3.14 17.68
C ARG A 694 -26.81 2.36 17.92
N PHE A 695 -26.87 1.45 18.87
CA PHE A 695 -25.81 0.48 19.14
C PHE A 695 -26.39 -0.92 19.13
N THR A 696 -25.66 -1.86 18.52
CA THR A 696 -26.05 -3.26 18.42
C THR A 696 -24.88 -4.13 18.88
N SER A 697 -25.19 -5.15 19.69
CA SER A 697 -24.21 -6.11 20.24
C SER A 697 -23.08 -5.46 21.03
N MET A 698 -23.34 -5.11 22.29
CA MET A 698 -22.35 -4.52 23.18
C MET A 698 -22.01 -5.47 24.33
N VAL A 699 -20.74 -5.53 24.68
CA VAL A 699 -20.22 -6.34 25.79
C VAL A 699 -19.26 -5.53 26.65
N THR A 700 -19.39 -5.64 27.98
CA THR A 700 -18.38 -5.16 28.93
C THR A 700 -17.78 -6.31 29.71
N VAL A 701 -16.48 -6.24 30.01
CA VAL A 701 -15.77 -7.32 30.71
C VAL A 701 -14.90 -6.76 31.84
N SER A 702 -14.98 -7.35 33.02
CA SER A 702 -14.00 -7.19 34.10
C SER A 702 -13.04 -8.37 34.05
N LEU A 703 -11.82 -8.12 33.58
CA LEU A 703 -10.82 -9.16 33.33
C LEU A 703 -10.37 -9.77 34.67
N GLY A 704 -10.61 -11.07 34.84
CA GLY A 704 -10.38 -11.76 36.11
C GLY A 704 -11.15 -11.18 37.29
N GLY A 705 -12.21 -10.42 37.06
CA GLY A 705 -12.96 -9.71 38.13
C GLY A 705 -12.23 -8.49 38.71
N THR A 706 -11.20 -7.97 38.04
CA THR A 706 -10.38 -6.86 38.53
C THR A 706 -10.91 -5.52 38.06
N GLY A 707 -11.53 -4.77 38.97
CA GLY A 707 -12.19 -3.51 38.66
C GLY A 707 -13.68 -3.70 38.29
N THR A 708 -14.38 -2.58 38.12
CA THR A 708 -15.81 -2.59 37.82
C THR A 708 -16.15 -1.65 36.66
N ILE A 709 -16.98 -2.13 35.74
CA ILE A 709 -17.78 -1.30 34.82
C ILE A 709 -19.24 -1.42 35.27
N ARG A 710 -19.84 -0.34 35.75
CA ARG A 710 -21.21 -0.41 36.33
C ARG A 710 -22.28 -0.61 35.27
N HIS A 711 -22.13 0.04 34.12
CA HIS A 711 -23.10 -0.01 33.03
C HIS A 711 -22.46 -0.19 31.65
N VAL A 712 -23.19 -0.84 30.74
CA VAL A 712 -22.73 -1.01 29.36
C VAL A 712 -22.89 0.32 28.60
N VAL A 713 -24.11 0.88 28.57
CA VAL A 713 -24.40 2.19 27.96
C VAL A 713 -25.15 3.06 28.94
N ASN A 714 -24.69 4.29 29.16
CA ASN A 714 -25.33 5.25 30.06
C ASN A 714 -25.61 4.64 31.45
N ASN A 715 -26.89 4.34 31.74
CA ASN A 715 -27.34 3.73 32.99
C ASN A 715 -27.96 2.33 32.75
N THR A 716 -27.62 1.68 31.64
CA THR A 716 -28.25 0.45 31.13
C THR A 716 -27.21 -0.65 30.88
N GLY A 717 -27.59 -1.90 31.19
CA GLY A 717 -26.68 -3.05 31.19
C GLY A 717 -25.75 -3.05 32.40
N GLY A 718 -25.00 -4.14 32.58
CA GLY A 718 -24.04 -4.28 33.68
C GLY A 718 -24.63 -4.73 35.02
N PRO A 719 -23.78 -4.80 36.08
CA PRO A 719 -22.34 -4.50 36.04
C PRO A 719 -21.49 -5.65 35.49
N SER A 720 -20.28 -5.32 35.04
CA SER A 720 -19.16 -6.26 34.89
C SER A 720 -18.19 -6.03 36.05
N ASN A 721 -18.08 -6.99 36.95
CA ASN A 721 -17.21 -6.95 38.14
C ASN A 721 -16.83 -8.39 38.55
N SER A 722 -16.24 -8.57 39.74
CA SER A 722 -15.85 -9.89 40.26
C SER A 722 -16.97 -10.92 40.42
N ALA A 723 -18.24 -10.51 40.43
CA ALA A 723 -19.38 -11.42 40.56
C ALA A 723 -19.93 -11.89 39.21
N THR A 724 -19.95 -11.01 38.21
CA THR A 724 -20.59 -11.27 36.90
C THR A 724 -19.61 -11.42 35.76
N ASN A 725 -18.39 -10.87 35.87
CA ASN A 725 -17.30 -10.77 34.90
C ASN A 725 -17.68 -10.16 33.53
N VAL A 726 -18.75 -10.62 32.89
CA VAL A 726 -19.21 -10.21 31.56
C VAL A 726 -20.65 -9.69 31.66
N ALA A 727 -20.95 -8.59 30.97
CA ALA A 727 -22.31 -8.09 30.81
C ALA A 727 -22.56 -7.72 29.36
N ASN A 728 -23.71 -8.14 28.82
CA ASN A 728 -24.10 -7.93 27.44
C ASN A 728 -25.31 -6.99 27.35
N LEU A 729 -25.37 -6.20 26.28
CA LEU A 729 -26.54 -5.42 25.89
C LEU A 729 -26.72 -5.55 24.38
N THR A 730 -27.84 -6.12 23.93
CA THR A 730 -28.04 -6.43 22.50
C THR A 730 -28.34 -5.19 21.67
N ASN A 731 -29.10 -4.22 22.20
CA ASN A 731 -29.50 -3.00 21.48
C ASN A 731 -29.57 -1.79 22.42
N TYR A 732 -29.37 -0.59 21.88
CA TYR A 732 -29.59 0.69 22.56
C TYR A 732 -29.84 1.83 21.54
N PRO A 733 -30.68 2.85 21.86
CA PRO A 733 -31.65 2.85 22.95
C PRO A 733 -32.77 1.83 22.72
#